data_AF-A0A9D7TRR7-F1
#
_entry.id   AF-A0A9D7TRR7-F1
#
_cell.length_a   1.000
_cell.length_b   1.000
_cell.length_c   1.000
_cell.angle_alpha   90.00
_cell.angle_beta   90.00
_cell.angle_gamma   90.00
#
_symmetry.space_group_name_H-M   'P 1'
#
loop_
_entity.id
_entity.type
_entity.pdbx_description
1 polymer ?
#
loop_
_entity_poly.entity_id
_entity_poly.type
_entity_poly.pdbx_seq_one_letter_code
_entity_poly.pdbx_strand_id
1 'polypeptide(L)'
;MDLMDSLDKMMEKSDAFREKFLYKRNEIQANSMDTIMKKSALFVGVGAAHLPGDRGVIELLRKKGYKLRPIKMMDRDAVQKDAIDKLKVPVEFSKQTAEDDFFSVNMPGPLQNLSGEFSQLDRRQYSDMSNGSYYLVTRVKTHAAFLGHNEDAVMKKVDSVLYENIPGKIVSKKSITKNGYQGYDITNKTRRGDLQRYNIFITPFEVLFFKMGGKENYVDGKEAEQFFSSIQLKELNATANNFTPKQGGFTVNLPHEPSVYLNASLADGTDRWEYEAVDKATGNAYLIFKKSVHNYAFLDEDTFDLSLMEHSFKNDDFFEKQVSRKLGSAGGYPYLDVKEKMKNGADVFVRYFIRGPHYYAIAAKTNNKKNDFSSFFNSFHFTDFKYSAPSNYVDTFMHFSVSTPVAPVLDEDMRAMIYKATKEIEGSGSYSSYTSYWPKAQYGNFVSDSTGEIVNVAVQETAKYYYVKDSAKYWQNEIDDYLKSEMVLHSRDSFKLANGAQAFRFSLRDTGSSRTINRMLLLKDNYTFTLTSLSDTLNNTSTFIQSFFNSYKPAQKKLGPSMFENKLDSLFADLFSKDSATHAKASQALSSVYYGEKGVPKIINAINRLSINHKDYFDSKTKLIQELGYIQDTVKPVVAQSLKKIYEQTADTSMFQNEVFLSLARHKTKASYTILKDLLLQDPPIFDNSYDYSTMFNLFEDTLKLAKTLFPELLQLASLDDYKEPVLSLLVTMVDSSMLTFSDYESYFAKIYFDAKIEMKKQQGKDEKRMEDELKKKDENDTETYSYSSYKYSSSSLNDYCVLLMPQYDKNVNVQKYFEKLLRSKDPQVRMNTAVALLRNNRPVVDSIIVQLASEDKYRSSLFYRLEKIKQLNKFPVKYKNQLDITRSFLIEDKNYDKIDSVSFLRKEVTTYDGKKGLFIFINTELKKKMIGKLALVVYNR
;
A
#
# COMPACT_ATOMS: atom_id res chain seq x y z
N MET A 1 -16.57 -17.82 41.48
CA MET A 1 -16.76 -16.55 40.74
C MET A 1 -15.56 -15.64 40.94
N ASP A 2 -15.07 -15.49 42.17
CA ASP A 2 -13.89 -14.66 42.47
C ASP A 2 -12.59 -15.14 41.81
N LEU A 3 -12.45 -16.46 41.60
CA LEU A 3 -11.36 -17.02 40.79
C LEU A 3 -11.44 -16.63 39.30
N MET A 4 -12.65 -16.50 38.74
CA MET A 4 -12.84 -16.05 37.35
C MET A 4 -12.57 -14.55 37.22
N ASP A 5 -13.04 -13.72 38.17
CA ASP A 5 -12.71 -12.29 38.22
C ASP A 5 -11.18 -12.06 38.35
N SER A 6 -10.50 -12.92 39.11
CA SER A 6 -9.04 -12.87 39.26
C SER A 6 -8.31 -13.29 37.97
N LEU A 7 -8.77 -14.33 37.28
CA LEU A 7 -8.20 -14.77 36.00
C LEU A 7 -8.43 -13.73 34.89
N ASP A 8 -9.63 -13.14 34.81
CA ASP A 8 -9.93 -12.08 33.85
C ASP A 8 -9.07 -10.83 34.11
N LYS A 9 -8.90 -10.43 35.38
CA LYS A 9 -7.98 -9.34 35.77
C LYS A 9 -6.52 -9.61 35.40
N MET A 10 -6.08 -10.88 35.43
CA MET A 10 -4.71 -11.27 35.09
C MET A 10 -4.47 -11.41 33.57
N MET A 11 -5.50 -11.72 32.79
CA MET A 11 -5.39 -11.96 31.35
C MET A 11 -5.55 -10.69 30.50
N GLU A 12 -6.09 -9.60 31.06
CA GLU A 12 -6.35 -8.37 30.33
C GLU A 12 -5.15 -7.43 30.23
N LYS A 13 -5.05 -6.75 29.08
CA LYS A 13 -3.90 -5.91 28.72
C LYS A 13 -3.94 -4.47 29.27
N SER A 14 -5.12 -3.95 29.65
CA SER A 14 -5.25 -2.60 30.23
C SER A 14 -6.58 -2.36 30.96
N ASP A 15 -6.58 -1.49 31.97
CA ASP A 15 -7.79 -1.08 32.70
C ASP A 15 -8.82 -0.36 31.82
N ALA A 16 -8.35 0.40 30.81
CA ALA A 16 -9.23 1.09 29.86
C ALA A 16 -10.03 0.11 28.98
N PHE A 17 -9.41 -1.00 28.58
CA PHE A 17 -10.08 -2.06 27.84
C PHE A 17 -11.20 -2.69 28.69
N ARG A 18 -10.92 -3.02 29.96
CA ARG A 18 -11.92 -3.58 30.89
C ARG A 18 -13.11 -2.65 31.09
N GLU A 19 -12.86 -1.36 31.27
CA GLU A 19 -13.92 -0.36 31.45
C GLU A 19 -14.89 -0.33 30.26
N LYS A 20 -14.35 -0.30 29.04
CA LYS A 20 -15.15 -0.12 27.82
C LYS A 20 -15.76 -1.42 27.30
N PHE A 21 -15.00 -2.50 27.27
CA PHE A 21 -15.40 -3.77 26.65
C PHE A 21 -16.07 -4.75 27.62
N LEU A 22 -15.98 -4.52 28.93
CA LEU A 22 -16.63 -5.34 29.93
C LEU A 22 -17.62 -4.54 30.78
N TYR A 23 -17.16 -3.59 31.59
CA TYR A 23 -18.02 -2.95 32.60
C TYR A 23 -19.13 -2.09 32.02
N LYS A 24 -18.85 -1.25 31.02
CA LYS A 24 -19.91 -0.47 30.35
C LYS A 24 -20.94 -1.35 29.65
N ARG A 25 -20.51 -2.49 29.09
CA ARG A 25 -21.43 -3.49 28.53
C ARG A 25 -22.25 -4.18 29.61
N ASN A 26 -21.68 -4.50 30.77
CA ASN A 26 -22.44 -5.04 31.91
C ASN A 26 -23.53 -4.08 32.38
N GLU A 27 -23.24 -2.78 32.46
CA GLU A 27 -24.23 -1.75 32.82
C GLU A 27 -25.39 -1.71 31.82
N ILE A 28 -25.09 -1.69 30.51
CA ILE A 28 -26.09 -1.72 29.45
C ILE A 28 -26.92 -3.01 29.55
N GLN A 29 -26.27 -4.17 29.64
CA GLN A 29 -26.91 -5.47 29.76
C GLN A 29 -27.85 -5.53 30.98
N ALA A 30 -27.38 -5.16 32.17
CA ALA A 30 -28.19 -5.19 33.39
C ALA A 30 -29.38 -4.22 33.33
N ASN A 31 -29.23 -3.04 32.70
CA ASN A 31 -30.33 -2.09 32.48
C ASN A 31 -31.37 -2.64 31.50
N SER A 32 -30.93 -3.26 30.41
CA SER A 32 -31.82 -3.93 29.45
C SER A 32 -32.58 -5.09 30.09
N MET A 33 -31.88 -5.94 30.87
CA MET A 33 -32.50 -7.04 31.61
C MET A 33 -33.57 -6.55 32.58
N ASP A 34 -33.27 -5.55 33.42
CA ASP A 34 -34.23 -4.98 34.37
C ASP A 34 -35.48 -4.44 33.66
N THR A 35 -35.30 -3.79 32.52
CA THR A 35 -36.42 -3.21 31.76
C THR A 35 -37.34 -4.29 31.20
N ILE A 36 -36.79 -5.40 30.71
CA ILE A 36 -37.54 -6.48 30.08
C ILE A 36 -38.17 -7.42 31.12
N MET A 37 -37.42 -7.76 32.18
CA MET A 37 -37.87 -8.66 33.25
C MET A 37 -39.09 -8.14 34.02
N LYS A 38 -39.29 -6.81 34.05
CA LYS A 38 -40.50 -6.18 34.61
C LYS A 38 -41.77 -6.46 33.79
N LYS A 39 -41.64 -6.87 32.53
CA LYS A 39 -42.77 -7.10 31.60
C LYS A 39 -43.03 -8.59 31.34
N SER A 40 -41.98 -9.40 31.28
CA SER A 40 -42.07 -10.82 30.93
C SER A 40 -40.91 -11.63 31.51
N ALA A 41 -41.10 -12.94 31.62
CA ALA A 41 -39.99 -13.86 31.89
C ALA A 41 -38.92 -13.73 30.78
N LEU A 42 -37.64 -13.69 31.18
CA LEU A 42 -36.52 -13.47 30.28
C LEU A 42 -35.45 -14.56 30.47
N PHE A 43 -35.07 -15.21 29.38
CA PHE A 43 -33.86 -16.02 29.30
C PHE A 43 -32.73 -15.17 28.71
N VAL A 44 -31.56 -15.17 29.34
CA VAL A 44 -30.40 -14.40 28.88
C VAL A 44 -29.17 -15.28 28.78
N GLY A 45 -28.59 -15.35 27.59
CA GLY A 45 -27.25 -15.87 27.38
C GLY A 45 -26.23 -14.74 27.51
N VAL A 46 -25.26 -14.88 28.41
CA VAL A 46 -24.15 -13.93 28.56
C VAL A 46 -22.84 -14.68 28.77
N GLY A 47 -21.75 -14.16 28.23
CA GLY A 47 -20.42 -14.73 28.44
C GLY A 47 -20.03 -14.73 29.92
N ALA A 48 -19.33 -15.77 30.37
CA ALA A 48 -19.01 -15.96 31.78
C ALA A 48 -18.23 -14.78 32.41
N ALA A 49 -17.38 -14.10 31.64
CA ALA A 49 -16.60 -12.94 32.07
C ALA A 49 -17.46 -11.75 32.53
N HIS A 50 -18.71 -11.64 32.07
CA HIS A 50 -19.60 -10.54 32.47
C HIS A 50 -20.26 -10.76 33.84
N LEU A 51 -20.18 -11.97 34.39
CA LEU A 51 -20.93 -12.37 35.58
C LEU A 51 -20.30 -11.90 36.91
N PRO A 52 -18.99 -12.07 37.15
CA PRO A 52 -18.40 -11.85 38.48
C PRO A 52 -17.98 -10.38 38.72
N GLY A 53 -17.65 -10.07 39.97
CA GLY A 53 -17.15 -8.75 40.39
C GLY A 53 -18.23 -7.70 40.70
N ASP A 54 -17.83 -6.59 41.31
CA ASP A 54 -18.75 -5.53 41.81
C ASP A 54 -19.54 -4.82 40.71
N ARG A 55 -19.02 -4.88 39.49
CA ARG A 55 -19.62 -4.36 38.24
C ARG A 55 -19.98 -5.48 37.27
N GLY A 56 -20.02 -6.73 37.75
CA GLY A 56 -20.58 -7.87 37.04
C GLY A 56 -22.11 -7.80 37.01
N VAL A 57 -22.72 -8.41 36.00
CA VAL A 57 -24.17 -8.40 35.78
C VAL A 57 -24.92 -8.96 36.99
N ILE A 58 -24.41 -9.99 37.67
CA ILE A 58 -25.03 -10.58 38.87
C ILE A 58 -25.17 -9.54 39.98
N GLU A 59 -24.10 -8.80 40.25
CA GLU A 59 -24.10 -7.82 41.34
C GLU A 59 -24.89 -6.57 40.97
N LEU A 60 -24.85 -6.15 39.70
CA LEU A 60 -25.70 -5.07 39.19
C LEU A 60 -27.19 -5.40 39.31
N LEU A 61 -27.59 -6.64 39.04
CA LEU A 61 -28.98 -7.09 39.23
C LEU A 61 -29.37 -7.16 40.71
N ARG A 62 -28.48 -7.62 41.60
CA ARG A 62 -28.73 -7.58 43.05
C ARG A 62 -28.93 -6.15 43.56
N LYS A 63 -28.09 -5.20 43.12
CA LYS A 63 -28.21 -3.77 43.44
C LYS A 63 -29.53 -3.17 42.95
N LYS A 64 -30.13 -3.73 41.89
CA LYS A 64 -31.47 -3.37 41.39
C LYS A 64 -32.62 -4.07 42.12
N GLY A 65 -32.34 -4.88 43.14
CA GLY A 65 -33.34 -5.54 44.00
C GLY A 65 -33.68 -6.97 43.61
N TYR A 66 -33.02 -7.56 42.60
CA TYR A 66 -33.30 -8.94 42.18
C TYR A 66 -32.67 -9.96 43.14
N LYS A 67 -33.41 -11.03 43.44
CA LYS A 67 -32.89 -12.21 44.17
C LYS A 67 -32.40 -13.26 43.17
N LEU A 68 -31.13 -13.62 43.25
CA LEU A 68 -30.51 -14.59 42.35
C LEU A 68 -30.33 -15.92 43.06
N ARG A 69 -30.76 -17.01 42.41
CA ARG A 69 -30.58 -18.38 42.88
C ARG A 69 -29.70 -19.15 41.88
N PRO A 70 -28.51 -19.64 42.27
CA PRO A 70 -27.70 -20.47 41.39
C PRO A 70 -28.39 -21.82 41.18
N ILE A 71 -28.47 -22.26 39.92
CA ILE A 71 -28.93 -23.61 39.58
C ILE A 71 -27.70 -24.48 39.42
N LYS A 72 -27.48 -25.39 40.38
CA LYS A 72 -26.37 -26.35 40.32
C LYS A 72 -26.74 -27.49 39.37
N MET A 73 -25.85 -27.85 38.43
CA MET A 73 -26.01 -29.08 37.66
C MET A 73 -25.82 -30.28 38.59
N MET A 74 -26.86 -31.11 38.73
CA MET A 74 -26.81 -32.43 39.36
C MET A 74 -26.33 -33.47 38.33
N ASP A 75 -25.99 -34.69 38.76
CA ASP A 75 -25.69 -35.80 37.85
C ASP A 75 -26.80 -35.95 36.81
N ARG A 76 -26.39 -35.93 35.53
CA ARG A 76 -27.30 -35.85 34.38
C ARG A 76 -28.06 -37.16 34.25
N ASP A 77 -29.39 -37.11 34.34
CA ASP A 77 -30.25 -38.21 33.90
C ASP A 77 -30.07 -38.40 32.39
N ALA A 78 -29.34 -39.45 32.02
CA ALA A 78 -29.06 -39.78 30.62
C ALA A 78 -30.34 -40.05 29.83
N VAL A 79 -31.38 -40.60 30.46
CA VAL A 79 -32.66 -40.91 29.81
C VAL A 79 -33.42 -39.62 29.50
N GLN A 80 -33.49 -38.69 30.47
CA GLN A 80 -34.14 -37.40 30.25
C GLN A 80 -33.40 -36.56 29.21
N LYS A 81 -32.06 -36.58 29.23
CA LYS A 81 -31.24 -35.91 28.23
C LYS A 81 -31.48 -36.49 26.83
N ASP A 82 -31.46 -37.81 26.69
CA ASP A 82 -31.71 -38.48 25.41
C ASP A 82 -33.13 -38.21 24.89
N ALA A 83 -34.13 -38.11 25.78
CA ALA A 83 -35.49 -37.73 25.41
C ALA A 83 -35.56 -36.28 24.88
N ILE A 84 -34.85 -35.34 25.52
CA ILE A 84 -34.77 -33.95 25.07
C ILE A 84 -33.99 -33.83 23.75
N ASP A 85 -32.86 -34.54 23.62
CA ASP A 85 -32.03 -34.52 22.40
C ASP A 85 -32.77 -35.10 21.18
N LYS A 86 -33.81 -35.93 21.39
CA LYS A 86 -34.69 -36.48 20.34
C LYS A 86 -35.89 -35.58 19.98
N LEU A 87 -36.13 -34.50 20.73
CA LEU A 87 -37.22 -33.56 20.41
C LEU A 87 -36.92 -32.85 19.09
N LYS A 88 -37.90 -32.88 18.18
CA LYS A 88 -37.87 -32.11 16.95
C LYS A 88 -38.74 -30.87 17.11
N VAL A 89 -38.15 -29.71 16.93
CA VAL A 89 -38.85 -28.42 16.89
C VAL A 89 -39.42 -28.24 15.48
N PRO A 90 -40.74 -28.04 15.34
CA PRO A 90 -41.35 -27.77 14.05
C PRO A 90 -40.75 -26.53 13.38
N VAL A 91 -40.61 -26.59 12.06
CA VAL A 91 -40.07 -25.51 11.22
C VAL A 91 -41.05 -25.13 10.12
N GLU A 92 -41.13 -23.84 9.79
CA GLU A 92 -42.00 -23.33 8.72
C GLU A 92 -41.17 -23.05 7.47
N PHE A 93 -41.55 -23.69 6.36
CA PHE A 93 -40.83 -23.54 5.10
C PHE A 93 -41.35 -22.36 4.29
N SER A 94 -40.44 -21.59 3.71
CA SER A 94 -40.74 -20.54 2.73
C SER A 94 -39.88 -20.73 1.48
N LYS A 95 -40.39 -20.28 0.33
CA LYS A 95 -39.67 -20.33 -0.93
C LYS A 95 -38.52 -19.34 -0.89
N GLN A 96 -37.30 -19.84 -1.07
CA GLN A 96 -36.09 -19.06 -1.26
C GLN A 96 -35.67 -19.15 -2.73
N THR A 97 -35.27 -18.02 -3.32
CA THR A 97 -34.82 -17.93 -4.72
C THR A 97 -33.42 -17.34 -4.74
N ALA A 98 -32.55 -17.88 -5.59
CA ALA A 98 -31.21 -17.34 -5.81
C ALA A 98 -31.27 -15.92 -6.40
N GLU A 99 -30.28 -15.08 -6.12
CA GLU A 99 -30.22 -13.68 -6.60
C GLU A 99 -30.24 -13.56 -8.14
N ASP A 100 -29.71 -14.57 -8.83
CA ASP A 100 -29.70 -14.71 -10.28
C ASP A 100 -30.94 -15.42 -10.85
N ASP A 101 -31.92 -15.74 -10.00
CA ASP A 101 -33.14 -16.48 -10.33
C ASP A 101 -32.88 -17.90 -10.91
N PHE A 102 -31.66 -18.45 -10.77
CA PHE A 102 -31.33 -19.73 -11.39
C PHE A 102 -31.97 -20.93 -10.68
N PHE A 103 -32.08 -20.88 -9.35
CA PHE A 103 -32.76 -21.91 -8.58
C PHE A 103 -33.72 -21.30 -7.55
N SER A 104 -34.73 -22.10 -7.18
CA SER A 104 -35.52 -21.86 -5.97
C SER A 104 -35.75 -23.15 -5.20
N VAL A 105 -35.91 -23.05 -3.89
CA VAL A 105 -36.08 -24.18 -2.98
C VAL A 105 -36.82 -23.73 -1.72
N ASN A 106 -37.66 -24.57 -1.16
CA ASN A 106 -38.34 -24.28 0.10
C ASN A 106 -37.44 -24.66 1.27
N MET A 107 -37.29 -23.77 2.25
CA MET A 107 -36.52 -24.03 3.47
C MET A 107 -36.97 -23.18 4.66
N PRO A 108 -36.53 -23.51 5.89
CA PRO A 108 -37.01 -22.82 7.10
C PRO A 108 -36.58 -21.36 7.29
N GLY A 109 -35.65 -20.88 6.48
CA GLY A 109 -35.19 -19.49 6.55
C GLY A 109 -34.22 -19.14 5.43
N PRO A 110 -33.73 -17.89 5.38
CA PRO A 110 -32.88 -17.42 4.29
C PRO A 110 -31.49 -18.06 4.33
N LEU A 111 -30.95 -18.33 3.15
CA LEU A 111 -29.58 -18.79 2.96
C LEU A 111 -28.59 -17.64 3.21
N GLN A 112 -27.70 -17.82 4.18
CA GLN A 112 -26.63 -16.86 4.48
C GLN A 112 -25.36 -17.24 3.73
N ASN A 113 -24.67 -16.25 3.15
CA ASN A 113 -23.40 -16.47 2.48
C ASN A 113 -22.30 -16.82 3.51
N LEU A 114 -21.58 -17.92 3.27
CA LEU A 114 -20.45 -18.38 4.10
C LEU A 114 -19.09 -17.98 3.52
N SER A 115 -19.05 -17.08 2.54
CA SER A 115 -17.80 -16.57 1.96
C SER A 115 -16.89 -15.93 3.02
N GLY A 116 -15.62 -16.34 3.03
CA GLY A 116 -14.55 -15.75 3.84
C GLY A 116 -13.22 -15.83 3.08
N GLU A 117 -12.17 -15.17 3.57
CA GLU A 117 -10.86 -15.04 2.89
C GLU A 117 -10.22 -16.37 2.44
N PHE A 118 -10.68 -17.51 3.00
CA PHE A 118 -10.18 -18.85 2.71
C PHE A 118 -11.17 -19.77 1.97
N SER A 119 -12.35 -19.29 1.54
CA SER A 119 -13.36 -20.10 0.84
C SER A 119 -13.54 -19.65 -0.61
N GLN A 120 -12.99 -20.43 -1.55
CA GLN A 120 -13.07 -20.17 -3.00
C GLN A 120 -14.42 -20.57 -3.64
N LEU A 121 -15.41 -20.99 -2.86
CA LEU A 121 -16.69 -21.50 -3.36
C LEU A 121 -17.86 -20.66 -2.85
N ASP A 122 -18.85 -20.41 -3.72
CA ASP A 122 -20.17 -19.86 -3.33
C ASP A 122 -20.94 -20.92 -2.55
N ARG A 123 -20.94 -20.72 -1.24
CA ARG A 123 -21.56 -21.60 -0.26
C ARG A 123 -22.54 -20.78 0.54
N ARG A 124 -23.82 -21.14 0.45
CA ARG A 124 -24.86 -20.49 1.22
C ARG A 124 -25.54 -21.48 2.15
N GLN A 125 -25.72 -21.13 3.41
CA GLN A 125 -26.22 -22.02 4.45
C GLN A 125 -27.32 -21.39 5.27
N TYR A 126 -28.33 -22.19 5.61
CA TYR A 126 -29.23 -21.94 6.72
C TYR A 126 -28.95 -22.95 7.84
N SER A 127 -28.77 -22.44 9.06
CA SER A 127 -28.43 -23.22 10.25
C SER A 127 -29.65 -23.33 11.15
N ASP A 128 -30.27 -24.51 11.21
CA ASP A 128 -31.37 -24.81 12.14
C ASP A 128 -30.79 -25.24 13.49
N MET A 129 -30.56 -24.23 14.33
CA MET A 129 -29.97 -24.44 15.65
C MET A 129 -30.86 -25.23 16.59
N SER A 130 -32.19 -25.18 16.40
CA SER A 130 -33.16 -25.86 17.25
C SER A 130 -33.09 -27.38 17.07
N ASN A 131 -32.98 -27.86 15.83
CA ASN A 131 -32.89 -29.29 15.52
C ASN A 131 -31.46 -29.80 15.35
N GLY A 132 -30.45 -28.93 15.45
CA GLY A 132 -29.07 -29.28 15.13
C GLY A 132 -28.90 -29.73 13.68
N SER A 133 -29.68 -29.16 12.77
CA SER A 133 -29.66 -29.46 11.34
C SER A 133 -29.19 -28.25 10.53
N TYR A 134 -28.81 -28.46 9.28
CA TYR A 134 -28.43 -27.38 8.38
C TYR A 134 -28.76 -27.73 6.93
N TYR A 135 -29.02 -26.68 6.16
CA TYR A 135 -29.35 -26.71 4.75
C TYR A 135 -28.29 -25.89 4.03
N LEU A 136 -27.65 -26.46 3.03
CA LEU A 136 -26.51 -25.87 2.33
C LEU A 136 -26.76 -25.96 0.83
N VAL A 137 -26.51 -24.86 0.12
CA VAL A 137 -26.38 -24.85 -1.33
C VAL A 137 -24.96 -24.43 -1.67
N THR A 138 -24.27 -25.22 -2.48
CA THR A 138 -22.91 -24.91 -2.97
C THR A 138 -22.92 -24.93 -4.50
N ARG A 139 -22.36 -23.89 -5.11
CA ARG A 139 -22.22 -23.79 -6.58
C ARG A 139 -20.74 -23.84 -6.94
N VAL A 140 -20.41 -24.71 -7.89
CA VAL A 140 -19.04 -24.89 -8.39
C VAL A 140 -19.03 -24.59 -9.88
N LYS A 141 -18.31 -23.54 -10.29
CA LYS A 141 -18.17 -23.18 -11.70
C LYS A 141 -17.29 -24.17 -12.44
N THR A 142 -17.72 -24.54 -13.64
CA THR A 142 -17.00 -25.48 -14.50
C THR A 142 -16.65 -24.89 -15.86
N HIS A 143 -17.42 -23.88 -16.33
CA HIS A 143 -17.32 -23.33 -17.69
C HIS A 143 -17.29 -24.41 -18.78
N ALA A 144 -17.95 -25.56 -18.52
CA ALA A 144 -17.75 -26.79 -19.26
C ALA A 144 -18.05 -26.62 -20.75
N ALA A 145 -19.19 -26.01 -21.09
CA ALA A 145 -19.57 -25.75 -22.47
C ALA A 145 -18.52 -24.93 -23.24
N PHE A 146 -17.96 -23.90 -22.60
CA PHE A 146 -16.95 -23.04 -23.20
C PHE A 146 -15.60 -23.77 -23.35
N LEU A 147 -15.19 -24.55 -22.35
CA LEU A 147 -13.98 -25.37 -22.38
C LEU A 147 -14.07 -26.60 -23.31
N GLY A 148 -15.23 -26.82 -23.93
CA GLY A 148 -15.45 -27.93 -24.87
C GLY A 148 -15.80 -29.26 -24.21
N HIS A 149 -16.23 -29.23 -22.95
CA HIS A 149 -16.78 -30.38 -22.24
C HIS A 149 -18.32 -30.35 -22.31
N ASN A 150 -18.94 -31.52 -22.24
CA ASN A 150 -20.39 -31.65 -22.08
C ASN A 150 -20.74 -32.09 -20.65
N GLU A 151 -22.04 -32.09 -20.32
CA GLU A 151 -22.54 -32.45 -19.00
C GLU A 151 -22.15 -33.89 -18.61
N ASP A 152 -22.11 -34.83 -19.56
CA ASP A 152 -21.68 -36.21 -19.31
C ASP A 152 -20.22 -36.32 -18.87
N ALA A 153 -19.33 -35.54 -19.49
CA ALA A 153 -17.92 -35.48 -19.10
C ALA A 153 -17.76 -34.89 -17.69
N VAL A 154 -18.56 -33.88 -17.34
CA VAL A 154 -18.59 -33.31 -15.98
C VAL A 154 -19.15 -34.33 -15.00
N MET A 155 -20.22 -35.06 -15.36
CA MET A 155 -20.84 -36.10 -14.55
C MET A 155 -19.85 -37.20 -14.17
N LYS A 156 -19.06 -37.68 -15.13
CA LYS A 156 -18.00 -38.68 -14.86
C LYS A 156 -16.91 -38.15 -13.91
N LYS A 157 -16.52 -36.88 -14.04
CA LYS A 157 -15.55 -36.25 -13.12
C LYS A 157 -16.12 -36.12 -11.71
N VAL A 158 -17.35 -35.62 -11.59
CA VAL A 158 -18.05 -35.55 -10.30
C VAL A 158 -18.10 -36.93 -9.68
N ASP A 159 -18.52 -37.95 -10.43
CA ASP A 159 -18.61 -39.33 -9.96
C ASP A 159 -17.29 -39.86 -9.38
N SER A 160 -16.18 -39.63 -10.10
CA SER A 160 -14.86 -40.10 -9.70
C SER A 160 -14.38 -39.56 -8.34
N VAL A 161 -14.86 -38.38 -7.94
CA VAL A 161 -14.43 -37.73 -6.68
C VAL A 161 -15.40 -37.96 -5.52
N LEU A 162 -16.61 -38.49 -5.76
CA LEU A 162 -17.62 -38.66 -4.70
C LEU A 162 -17.15 -39.60 -3.58
N TYR A 163 -16.46 -40.69 -3.93
CA TYR A 163 -16.06 -41.72 -2.95
C TYR A 163 -15.11 -41.17 -1.89
N GLU A 164 -14.19 -40.30 -2.27
CA GLU A 164 -13.21 -39.71 -1.34
C GLU A 164 -13.76 -38.49 -0.59
N ASN A 165 -14.74 -37.79 -1.17
CA ASN A 165 -15.19 -36.49 -0.67
C ASN A 165 -16.53 -36.52 0.07
N ILE A 166 -17.30 -37.62 0.03
CA ILE A 166 -18.51 -37.76 0.84
C ILE A 166 -18.16 -38.32 2.24
N PRO A 167 -18.46 -37.61 3.34
CA PRO A 167 -18.07 -38.05 4.67
C PRO A 167 -18.72 -39.37 5.11
N GLY A 168 -17.90 -40.33 5.55
CA GLY A 168 -18.40 -41.59 6.11
C GLY A 168 -18.78 -42.61 5.04
N LYS A 169 -19.92 -43.29 5.20
CA LYS A 169 -20.37 -44.36 4.30
C LYS A 169 -21.56 -43.91 3.47
N ILE A 170 -21.44 -43.98 2.14
CA ILE A 170 -22.58 -43.82 1.22
C ILE A 170 -23.56 -44.99 1.43
N VAL A 171 -24.80 -44.67 1.78
CA VAL A 171 -25.90 -45.60 2.03
C VAL A 171 -26.75 -45.81 0.77
N SER A 172 -26.96 -44.75 -0.01
CA SER A 172 -27.72 -44.76 -1.26
C SER A 172 -27.09 -43.77 -2.24
N LYS A 173 -27.09 -44.12 -3.53
CA LYS A 173 -26.74 -43.25 -4.64
C LYS A 173 -27.64 -43.59 -5.82
N LYS A 174 -28.44 -42.64 -6.27
CA LYS A 174 -29.38 -42.81 -7.38
C LYS A 174 -29.17 -41.71 -8.41
N SER A 175 -29.21 -42.05 -9.70
CA SER A 175 -29.27 -41.04 -10.76
C SER A 175 -30.66 -40.38 -10.75
N ILE A 176 -30.68 -39.06 -10.91
CA ILE A 176 -31.90 -38.26 -10.93
C ILE A 176 -31.86 -37.25 -12.08
N THR A 177 -33.04 -36.82 -12.51
CA THR A 177 -33.19 -35.73 -13.47
C THR A 177 -34.19 -34.72 -12.92
N LYS A 178 -33.87 -33.42 -13.01
CA LYS A 178 -34.76 -32.34 -12.59
C LYS A 178 -34.63 -31.18 -13.56
N ASN A 179 -35.76 -30.71 -14.11
CA ASN A 179 -35.79 -29.60 -15.08
C ASN A 179 -34.78 -29.77 -16.24
N GLY A 180 -34.65 -30.99 -16.76
CA GLY A 180 -33.74 -31.31 -17.85
C GLY A 180 -32.26 -31.50 -17.47
N TYR A 181 -31.86 -31.29 -16.21
CA TYR A 181 -30.50 -31.48 -15.74
C TYR A 181 -30.31 -32.84 -15.06
N GLN A 182 -29.23 -33.55 -15.43
CA GLN A 182 -28.85 -34.83 -14.84
C GLN A 182 -28.10 -34.62 -13.52
N GLY A 183 -28.17 -35.62 -12.65
CA GLY A 183 -27.63 -35.51 -11.30
C GLY A 183 -27.64 -36.79 -10.47
N TYR A 184 -27.26 -36.65 -9.20
CA TYR A 184 -27.28 -37.73 -8.20
C TYR A 184 -28.07 -37.32 -6.95
N ASP A 185 -28.86 -38.26 -6.43
CA ASP A 185 -29.41 -38.25 -5.06
C ASP A 185 -28.59 -39.21 -4.20
N ILE A 186 -27.91 -38.69 -3.20
CA ILE A 186 -26.96 -39.44 -2.37
C ILE A 186 -27.31 -39.28 -0.90
N THR A 187 -27.44 -40.39 -0.18
CA THR A 187 -27.55 -40.42 1.28
C THR A 187 -26.33 -41.09 1.85
N ASN A 188 -25.70 -40.49 2.85
CA ASN A 188 -24.56 -41.05 3.58
C ASN A 188 -24.74 -40.96 5.08
N LYS A 189 -24.06 -41.86 5.79
CA LYS A 189 -23.98 -41.88 7.25
C LYS A 189 -22.55 -41.52 7.68
N THR A 190 -22.42 -40.47 8.47
CA THR A 190 -21.13 -40.01 8.99
C THR A 190 -20.57 -40.99 10.03
N ARG A 191 -19.29 -40.83 10.40
CA ARG A 191 -18.67 -41.63 11.48
C ARG A 191 -19.36 -41.49 12.84
N ARG A 192 -20.06 -40.36 13.08
CA ARG A 192 -20.84 -40.11 14.30
C ARG A 192 -22.23 -40.74 14.28
N GLY A 193 -22.64 -41.31 13.15
CA GLY A 193 -23.96 -41.90 12.97
C GLY A 193 -25.02 -40.96 12.39
N ASP A 194 -24.69 -39.69 12.20
CA ASP A 194 -25.58 -38.69 11.60
C ASP A 194 -25.76 -38.90 10.10
N LEU A 195 -26.98 -38.72 9.61
CA LEU A 195 -27.30 -38.78 8.19
C LEU A 195 -27.12 -37.43 7.48
N GLN A 196 -26.74 -37.52 6.23
CA GLN A 196 -26.70 -36.41 5.29
C GLN A 196 -27.29 -36.87 3.96
N ARG A 197 -27.91 -35.94 3.23
CA ARG A 197 -28.44 -36.16 1.89
C ARG A 197 -28.02 -35.05 0.95
N TYR A 198 -27.76 -35.40 -0.30
CA TYR A 198 -27.25 -34.53 -1.34
C TYR A 198 -28.08 -34.72 -2.61
N ASN A 199 -28.55 -33.61 -3.21
CA ASN A 199 -28.97 -33.56 -4.60
C ASN A 199 -27.92 -32.75 -5.37
N ILE A 200 -27.23 -33.43 -6.29
CA ILE A 200 -26.19 -32.83 -7.13
C ILE A 200 -26.74 -32.70 -8.55
N PHE A 201 -26.71 -31.51 -9.13
CA PHE A 201 -27.17 -31.26 -10.49
C PHE A 201 -26.08 -30.64 -11.35
N ILE A 202 -25.97 -31.11 -12.60
CA ILE A 202 -24.94 -30.70 -13.55
C ILE A 202 -25.57 -29.93 -14.68
N THR A 203 -25.03 -28.73 -14.91
CA THR A 203 -25.44 -27.82 -15.98
C THR A 203 -24.27 -27.62 -16.95
N PRO A 204 -24.47 -26.97 -18.11
CA PRO A 204 -23.39 -26.61 -19.01
C PRO A 204 -22.31 -25.68 -18.41
N PHE A 205 -22.61 -25.00 -17.30
CA PHE A 205 -21.78 -23.91 -16.74
C PHE A 205 -21.27 -24.21 -15.32
N GLU A 206 -22.03 -24.98 -14.54
CA GLU A 206 -21.75 -25.21 -13.11
C GLU A 206 -22.35 -26.52 -12.57
N VAL A 207 -21.87 -26.93 -11.41
CA VAL A 207 -22.45 -28.01 -10.60
C VAL A 207 -23.07 -27.42 -9.34
N LEU A 208 -24.34 -27.77 -9.07
CA LEU A 208 -25.07 -27.34 -7.88
C LEU A 208 -25.20 -28.50 -6.89
N PHE A 209 -24.81 -28.27 -5.65
CA PHE A 209 -24.95 -29.20 -4.53
C PHE A 209 -25.99 -28.66 -3.56
N PHE A 210 -27.15 -29.30 -3.49
CA PHE A 210 -28.11 -29.11 -2.42
C PHE A 210 -27.84 -30.17 -1.36
N LYS A 211 -27.58 -29.74 -0.13
CA LYS A 211 -27.22 -30.63 0.97
C LYS A 211 -28.06 -30.33 2.19
N MET A 212 -28.51 -31.39 2.85
CA MET A 212 -29.08 -31.33 4.19
C MET A 212 -28.29 -32.26 5.11
N GLY A 213 -27.94 -31.78 6.29
CA GLY A 213 -27.33 -32.57 7.35
C GLY A 213 -28.08 -32.37 8.66
N GLY A 214 -28.22 -33.42 9.45
CA GLY A 214 -28.88 -33.33 10.75
C GLY A 214 -28.45 -34.47 11.66
N LYS A 215 -28.71 -34.31 12.95
CA LYS A 215 -28.40 -35.35 13.93
C LYS A 215 -29.17 -36.63 13.65
N GLU A 216 -28.52 -37.77 13.89
CA GLU A 216 -29.12 -39.10 13.77
C GLU A 216 -29.85 -39.29 12.43
N ASN A 217 -31.17 -39.54 12.46
CA ASN A 217 -32.02 -39.78 11.31
C ASN A 217 -32.92 -38.58 10.95
N TYR A 218 -32.58 -37.36 11.39
CA TYR A 218 -33.39 -36.17 11.08
C TYR A 218 -33.59 -35.98 9.57
N VAL A 219 -32.58 -36.32 8.76
CA VAL A 219 -32.60 -36.22 7.29
C VAL A 219 -33.49 -37.27 6.60
N ASP A 220 -33.99 -38.28 7.33
CA ASP A 220 -35.03 -39.20 6.83
C ASP A 220 -36.46 -38.66 7.08
N GLY A 221 -36.59 -37.46 7.68
CA GLY A 221 -37.86 -36.84 8.02
C GLY A 221 -38.54 -36.09 6.87
N LYS A 222 -39.76 -35.60 7.14
CA LYS A 222 -40.60 -34.85 6.19
C LYS A 222 -39.94 -33.55 5.72
N GLU A 223 -39.10 -32.95 6.58
CA GLU A 223 -38.37 -31.72 6.30
C GLU A 223 -37.38 -31.92 5.14
N ALA A 224 -36.70 -33.07 5.09
CA ALA A 224 -35.81 -33.40 3.99
C ALA A 224 -36.57 -33.64 2.70
N GLU A 225 -37.69 -34.37 2.75
CA GLU A 225 -38.55 -34.58 1.58
C GLU A 225 -39.06 -33.26 1.02
N GLN A 226 -39.53 -32.35 1.87
CA GLN A 226 -39.98 -31.01 1.47
C GLN A 226 -38.84 -30.18 0.85
N PHE A 227 -37.65 -30.18 1.46
CA PHE A 227 -36.48 -29.48 0.91
C PHE A 227 -36.12 -30.00 -0.48
N PHE A 228 -35.82 -31.29 -0.63
CA PHE A 228 -35.31 -31.84 -1.90
C PHE A 228 -36.36 -31.90 -3.01
N SER A 229 -37.63 -32.17 -2.69
CA SER A 229 -38.71 -32.20 -3.69
C SER A 229 -39.01 -30.81 -4.27
N SER A 230 -38.86 -29.75 -3.45
CA SER A 230 -39.16 -28.37 -3.80
C SER A 230 -38.09 -27.69 -4.66
N ILE A 231 -36.93 -28.33 -4.89
CA ILE A 231 -35.88 -27.79 -5.75
C ILE A 231 -36.45 -27.55 -7.15
N GLN A 232 -36.27 -26.35 -7.66
CA GLN A 232 -36.66 -25.91 -9.00
C GLN A 232 -35.44 -25.26 -9.64
N LEU A 233 -35.04 -25.73 -10.81
CA LEU A 233 -33.91 -25.18 -11.58
C LEU A 233 -34.43 -24.52 -12.86
N LYS A 234 -33.84 -23.39 -13.24
CA LYS A 234 -34.23 -22.65 -14.45
C LYS A 234 -33.84 -23.41 -15.71
N GLU A 235 -34.80 -23.63 -16.60
CA GLU A 235 -34.58 -24.27 -17.90
C GLU A 235 -34.07 -23.25 -18.92
N LEU A 236 -33.11 -23.67 -19.76
CA LEU A 236 -32.56 -22.84 -20.84
C LEU A 236 -33.43 -22.98 -22.09
N ASN A 237 -34.35 -22.03 -22.29
CA ASN A 237 -35.17 -21.97 -23.50
C ASN A 237 -34.37 -21.35 -24.66
N ALA A 238 -34.26 -22.07 -25.78
CA ALA A 238 -33.49 -21.68 -26.96
C ALA A 238 -34.19 -20.61 -27.80
N THR A 239 -34.45 -19.44 -27.22
CA THR A 239 -35.00 -18.28 -27.94
C THR A 239 -33.96 -17.18 -27.95
N ALA A 240 -33.49 -16.81 -29.14
CA ALA A 240 -32.55 -15.71 -29.31
C ALA A 240 -33.05 -14.47 -28.56
N ASN A 241 -32.17 -13.88 -27.77
CA ASN A 241 -32.53 -12.80 -26.87
C ASN A 241 -31.53 -11.66 -26.99
N ASN A 242 -32.03 -10.43 -27.05
CA ASN A 242 -31.19 -9.25 -26.86
C ASN A 242 -31.06 -8.99 -25.35
N PHE A 243 -29.98 -9.48 -24.76
CA PHE A 243 -29.80 -9.45 -23.31
C PHE A 243 -29.26 -8.11 -22.84
N THR A 244 -29.68 -7.68 -21.66
CA THR A 244 -29.13 -6.55 -20.90
C THR A 244 -29.10 -6.96 -19.41
N PRO A 245 -27.96 -6.82 -18.70
CA PRO A 245 -27.92 -7.10 -17.26
C PRO A 245 -28.92 -6.26 -16.46
N LYS A 246 -29.38 -6.77 -15.30
CA LYS A 246 -30.32 -6.06 -14.43
C LYS A 246 -29.82 -4.65 -14.05
N GLN A 247 -28.51 -4.53 -13.81
CA GLN A 247 -27.80 -3.29 -13.50
C GLN A 247 -27.45 -2.42 -14.72
N GLY A 248 -27.81 -2.83 -15.94
CA GLY A 248 -27.36 -2.16 -17.18
C GLY A 248 -25.87 -2.40 -17.49
N GLY A 249 -25.26 -1.47 -18.20
CA GLY A 249 -23.83 -1.49 -18.54
C GLY A 249 -23.52 -1.97 -19.96
N PHE A 250 -24.22 -2.98 -20.48
CA PHE A 250 -24.12 -3.41 -21.88
C PHE A 250 -25.39 -4.10 -22.38
N THR A 251 -25.49 -4.26 -23.69
CA THR A 251 -26.48 -5.10 -24.39
C THR A 251 -25.78 -5.99 -25.41
N VAL A 252 -26.31 -7.20 -25.66
CA VAL A 252 -25.71 -8.17 -26.59
C VAL A 252 -26.74 -9.21 -27.04
N ASN A 253 -26.66 -9.66 -28.29
CA ASN A 253 -27.48 -10.76 -28.79
C ASN A 253 -26.87 -12.12 -28.41
N LEU A 254 -27.67 -12.97 -27.78
CA LEU A 254 -27.29 -14.32 -27.35
C LEU A 254 -28.33 -15.35 -27.83
N PRO A 255 -27.95 -16.65 -27.95
CA PRO A 255 -28.87 -17.70 -28.39
C PRO A 255 -30.04 -17.94 -27.41
N HIS A 256 -29.88 -17.54 -26.16
CA HIS A 256 -30.88 -17.55 -25.11
C HIS A 256 -30.48 -16.58 -23.99
N GLU A 257 -31.33 -16.40 -22.98
CA GLU A 257 -30.97 -15.67 -21.76
C GLU A 257 -29.76 -16.35 -21.06
N PRO A 258 -28.65 -15.65 -20.80
CA PRO A 258 -27.45 -16.26 -20.25
C PRO A 258 -27.62 -16.71 -18.80
N SER A 259 -26.81 -17.69 -18.39
CA SER A 259 -26.51 -17.91 -16.98
C SER A 259 -25.71 -16.70 -16.47
N VAL A 260 -26.22 -16.03 -15.44
CA VAL A 260 -25.59 -14.85 -14.85
C VAL A 260 -25.05 -15.21 -13.48
N TYR A 261 -23.81 -14.83 -13.20
CA TYR A 261 -23.18 -15.13 -11.92
C TYR A 261 -22.24 -14.02 -11.47
N LEU A 262 -22.25 -13.73 -10.16
CA LEU A 262 -21.26 -12.89 -9.51
C LEU A 262 -20.25 -13.79 -8.79
N ASN A 263 -19.07 -13.90 -9.36
CA ASN A 263 -17.95 -14.61 -8.77
C ASN A 263 -17.23 -13.70 -7.77
N ALA A 264 -17.67 -13.79 -6.52
CA ALA A 264 -17.10 -13.05 -5.39
C ALA A 264 -16.02 -13.88 -4.68
N SER A 265 -15.11 -13.23 -3.95
CA SER A 265 -13.98 -13.89 -3.22
C SER A 265 -12.87 -14.47 -4.12
N LEU A 266 -12.59 -13.82 -5.25
CA LEU A 266 -11.40 -14.11 -6.05
C LEU A 266 -10.11 -13.81 -5.27
N ALA A 267 -9.02 -14.49 -5.61
CA ALA A 267 -7.72 -14.34 -4.91
C ALA A 267 -7.15 -12.91 -4.94
N ASP A 268 -7.58 -12.10 -5.91
CA ASP A 268 -7.22 -10.69 -6.04
C ASP A 268 -8.22 -9.72 -5.36
N GLY A 269 -9.20 -10.25 -4.63
CA GLY A 269 -10.17 -9.48 -3.86
C GLY A 269 -11.17 -8.67 -4.70
N THR A 270 -11.24 -8.89 -6.02
CA THR A 270 -12.10 -8.10 -6.91
C THR A 270 -13.12 -9.00 -7.61
N ASP A 271 -14.40 -8.73 -7.37
CA ASP A 271 -15.51 -9.52 -7.91
C ASP A 271 -15.58 -9.48 -9.44
N ARG A 272 -16.05 -10.59 -10.03
CA ARG A 272 -16.23 -10.73 -11.48
C ARG A 272 -17.64 -11.16 -11.83
N TRP A 273 -18.32 -10.37 -12.65
CA TRP A 273 -19.57 -10.77 -13.28
C TRP A 273 -19.28 -11.69 -14.47
N GLU A 274 -20.02 -12.78 -14.57
CA GLU A 274 -19.88 -13.81 -15.58
C GLU A 274 -21.23 -14.08 -16.24
N TYR A 275 -21.25 -14.05 -17.57
CA TYR A 275 -22.45 -14.30 -18.38
C TYR A 275 -22.12 -15.40 -19.40
N GLU A 276 -22.84 -16.52 -19.34
CA GLU A 276 -22.58 -17.68 -20.20
C GLU A 276 -23.83 -18.16 -20.93
N ALA A 277 -23.68 -18.51 -22.21
CA ALA A 277 -24.74 -19.11 -23.02
C ALA A 277 -24.19 -20.20 -23.93
N VAL A 278 -25.03 -21.17 -24.29
CA VAL A 278 -24.66 -22.24 -25.21
C VAL A 278 -25.80 -22.49 -26.19
N ASP A 279 -25.48 -22.45 -27.48
CA ASP A 279 -26.40 -22.87 -28.51
C ASP A 279 -26.35 -24.41 -28.61
N LYS A 280 -27.39 -25.08 -28.10
CA LYS A 280 -27.48 -26.55 -28.10
C LYS A 280 -27.51 -27.15 -29.51
N ALA A 281 -27.96 -26.42 -30.53
CA ALA A 281 -28.03 -26.93 -31.90
C ALA A 281 -26.65 -26.95 -32.57
N THR A 282 -25.82 -25.95 -32.29
CA THR A 282 -24.50 -25.80 -32.93
C THR A 282 -23.32 -26.19 -32.04
N GLY A 283 -23.51 -26.26 -30.71
CA GLY A 283 -22.45 -26.43 -29.72
C GLY A 283 -21.57 -25.18 -29.53
N ASN A 284 -21.96 -24.04 -30.11
CA ASN A 284 -21.29 -22.77 -29.93
C ASN A 284 -21.53 -22.27 -28.50
N ALA A 285 -20.48 -21.81 -27.83
CA ALA A 285 -20.54 -21.29 -26.47
C ALA A 285 -20.11 -19.82 -26.44
N TYR A 286 -20.76 -19.03 -25.59
CA TYR A 286 -20.57 -17.59 -25.45
C TYR A 286 -20.26 -17.27 -23.99
N LEU A 287 -19.33 -16.35 -23.76
CA LEU A 287 -18.81 -15.99 -22.46
C LEU A 287 -18.59 -14.48 -22.40
N ILE A 288 -19.05 -13.83 -21.34
CA ILE A 288 -18.72 -12.43 -21.05
C ILE A 288 -18.27 -12.35 -19.61
N PHE A 289 -17.04 -11.89 -19.40
CA PHE A 289 -16.53 -11.53 -18.08
C PHE A 289 -16.47 -10.02 -17.96
N LYS A 290 -16.93 -9.50 -16.82
CA LYS A 290 -16.81 -8.08 -16.46
C LYS A 290 -16.23 -7.95 -15.06
N LYS A 291 -15.12 -7.24 -14.96
CA LYS A 291 -14.41 -6.95 -13.71
C LYS A 291 -14.22 -5.44 -13.54
N SER A 292 -14.31 -4.93 -12.31
CA SER A 292 -14.10 -3.51 -12.03
C SER A 292 -12.81 -3.30 -11.25
N VAL A 293 -11.77 -2.77 -11.89
CA VAL A 293 -10.43 -2.55 -11.32
C VAL A 293 -10.21 -1.06 -11.12
N HIS A 294 -9.85 -0.67 -9.89
CA HIS A 294 -9.64 0.73 -9.51
C HIS A 294 -8.18 0.97 -9.13
N ASN A 295 -7.51 1.86 -9.85
CA ASN A 295 -6.18 2.38 -9.51
C ASN A 295 -6.21 3.90 -9.57
N TYR A 296 -5.81 4.55 -8.47
CA TYR A 296 -5.82 6.01 -8.32
C TYR A 296 -4.41 6.61 -8.21
N ALA A 297 -3.38 5.76 -8.20
CA ALA A 297 -1.99 6.15 -8.07
C ALA A 297 -1.34 6.39 -9.45
N PHE A 298 -1.73 5.59 -10.45
CA PHE A 298 -1.28 5.71 -11.84
C PHE A 298 -2.32 5.11 -12.79
N LEU A 299 -2.19 5.40 -14.09
CA LEU A 299 -2.99 4.82 -15.16
C LEU A 299 -2.04 4.26 -16.23
N ASP A 300 -2.07 2.95 -16.44
CA ASP A 300 -1.32 2.31 -17.53
C ASP A 300 -1.93 2.61 -18.91
N GLU A 301 -1.10 2.49 -19.93
CA GLU A 301 -1.51 2.53 -21.33
C GLU A 301 -2.54 1.44 -21.64
N ASP A 302 -3.57 1.76 -22.44
CA ASP A 302 -4.64 0.81 -22.77
C ASP A 302 -4.09 -0.46 -23.44
N THR A 303 -3.05 -0.31 -24.27
CA THR A 303 -2.44 -1.44 -24.98
C THR A 303 -1.81 -2.44 -24.02
N PHE A 304 -1.24 -1.97 -22.91
CA PHE A 304 -0.68 -2.82 -21.86
C PHE A 304 -1.80 -3.57 -21.12
N ASP A 305 -2.81 -2.87 -20.64
CA ASP A 305 -3.91 -3.48 -19.88
C ASP A 305 -4.71 -4.50 -20.71
N LEU A 306 -5.00 -4.18 -21.98
CA LEU A 306 -5.64 -5.11 -22.90
C LEU A 306 -4.78 -6.36 -23.12
N SER A 307 -3.46 -6.21 -23.20
CA SER A 307 -2.53 -7.34 -23.34
C SER A 307 -2.45 -8.18 -22.06
N LEU A 308 -2.57 -7.56 -20.88
CA LEU A 308 -2.60 -8.26 -19.61
C LEU A 308 -3.88 -9.09 -19.47
N MET A 309 -5.03 -8.57 -19.91
CA MET A 309 -6.28 -9.33 -19.99
C MET A 309 -6.15 -10.55 -20.92
N GLU A 310 -5.57 -10.36 -22.11
CA GLU A 310 -5.29 -11.44 -23.05
C GLU A 310 -4.41 -12.53 -22.40
N HIS A 311 -3.32 -12.13 -21.77
CA HIS A 311 -2.41 -13.07 -21.12
C HIS A 311 -3.08 -13.84 -19.99
N SER A 312 -3.88 -13.17 -19.15
CA SER A 312 -4.62 -13.79 -18.04
C SER A 312 -5.72 -14.75 -18.52
N PHE A 313 -6.39 -14.42 -19.63
CA PHE A 313 -7.41 -15.30 -20.22
C PHE A 313 -6.81 -16.56 -20.86
N LYS A 314 -5.59 -16.45 -21.40
CA LYS A 314 -4.89 -17.55 -22.06
C LYS A 314 -4.26 -18.49 -21.03
N ASN A 315 -4.93 -19.61 -20.77
CA ASN A 315 -4.39 -20.69 -19.96
C ASN A 315 -3.68 -21.75 -20.85
N ASP A 316 -2.39 -22.00 -20.58
CA ASP A 316 -1.55 -22.95 -21.31
C ASP A 316 -2.08 -24.40 -21.26
N ASP A 317 -2.96 -24.75 -20.32
CA ASP A 317 -3.59 -26.08 -20.26
C ASP A 317 -4.59 -26.29 -21.40
N PHE A 318 -5.30 -25.24 -21.84
CA PHE A 318 -6.41 -25.32 -22.79
C PHE A 318 -6.08 -24.78 -24.18
N PHE A 319 -5.23 -23.76 -24.27
CA PHE A 319 -4.89 -23.09 -25.53
C PHE A 319 -3.58 -23.62 -26.12
N GLU A 320 -3.56 -23.78 -27.45
CA GLU A 320 -2.39 -24.27 -28.20
C GLU A 320 -1.60 -23.11 -28.79
N LYS A 321 -2.27 -22.23 -29.55
CA LYS A 321 -1.62 -21.10 -30.23
C LYS A 321 -2.57 -19.97 -30.55
N GLN A 322 -1.99 -18.78 -30.65
CA GLN A 322 -2.67 -17.60 -31.14
C GLN A 322 -2.66 -17.59 -32.67
N VAL A 323 -3.82 -17.32 -33.26
CA VAL A 323 -4.03 -17.29 -34.72
C VAL A 323 -4.01 -15.86 -35.25
N SER A 324 -4.65 -14.92 -34.54
CA SER A 324 -4.62 -13.50 -34.92
C SER A 324 -4.76 -12.61 -33.69
N ARG A 325 -4.23 -11.39 -33.81
CA ARG A 325 -4.27 -10.36 -32.77
C ARG A 325 -4.36 -8.99 -33.42
N LYS A 326 -5.36 -8.20 -33.05
CA LYS A 326 -5.62 -6.89 -33.66
C LYS A 326 -6.16 -5.90 -32.64
N LEU A 327 -5.45 -4.79 -32.46
CA LEU A 327 -5.95 -3.64 -31.71
C LEU A 327 -6.92 -2.84 -32.56
N GLY A 328 -7.91 -2.23 -31.92
CA GLY A 328 -8.88 -1.35 -32.57
C GLY A 328 -9.56 -0.42 -31.58
N SER A 329 -10.52 0.34 -32.09
CA SER A 329 -11.41 1.18 -31.27
C SER A 329 -12.84 1.06 -31.79
N ALA A 330 -13.81 1.02 -30.89
CA ALA A 330 -15.24 0.99 -31.20
C ALA A 330 -15.99 1.91 -30.24
N GLY A 331 -16.77 2.86 -30.78
CA GLY A 331 -17.52 3.82 -29.97
C GLY A 331 -16.64 4.71 -29.07
N GLY A 332 -15.37 4.91 -29.44
CA GLY A 332 -14.39 5.64 -28.64
C GLY A 332 -13.64 4.78 -27.61
N TYR A 333 -14.01 3.52 -27.43
CA TYR A 333 -13.36 2.60 -26.50
C TYR A 333 -12.27 1.76 -27.18
N PRO A 334 -11.07 1.64 -26.58
CA PRO A 334 -10.02 0.77 -27.10
C PRO A 334 -10.43 -0.69 -26.91
N TYR A 335 -10.06 -1.54 -27.88
CA TYR A 335 -10.24 -2.98 -27.75
C TYR A 335 -9.10 -3.77 -28.38
N LEU A 336 -9.00 -5.03 -27.96
CA LEU A 336 -8.10 -6.02 -28.54
C LEU A 336 -8.90 -7.24 -28.98
N ASP A 337 -8.87 -7.54 -30.28
CA ASP A 337 -9.41 -8.75 -30.87
C ASP A 337 -8.33 -9.83 -30.98
N VAL A 338 -8.66 -11.02 -30.49
CA VAL A 338 -7.79 -12.19 -30.53
C VAL A 338 -8.56 -13.39 -31.04
N LYS A 339 -7.91 -14.18 -31.90
CA LYS A 339 -8.37 -15.52 -32.26
C LYS A 339 -7.34 -16.52 -31.75
N GLU A 340 -7.78 -17.45 -30.92
CA GLU A 340 -6.96 -18.51 -30.34
C GLU A 340 -7.42 -19.89 -30.83
N LYS A 341 -6.47 -20.82 -30.88
CA LYS A 341 -6.72 -22.24 -31.13
C LYS A 341 -6.64 -23.00 -29.82
N MET A 342 -7.68 -23.76 -29.50
CA MET A 342 -7.66 -24.68 -28.34
C MET A 342 -7.01 -26.02 -28.70
N LYS A 343 -6.43 -26.70 -27.72
CA LYS A 343 -5.80 -28.02 -27.90
C LYS A 343 -6.78 -29.11 -28.35
N ASN A 344 -8.06 -28.95 -28.07
CA ASN A 344 -9.13 -29.84 -28.55
C ASN A 344 -9.54 -29.56 -30.01
N GLY A 345 -8.89 -28.60 -30.69
CA GLY A 345 -9.17 -28.25 -32.08
C GLY A 345 -10.27 -27.20 -32.28
N ALA A 346 -10.88 -26.67 -31.22
CA ALA A 346 -11.85 -25.57 -31.31
C ALA A 346 -11.17 -24.22 -31.61
N ASP A 347 -11.92 -23.31 -32.23
CA ASP A 347 -11.53 -21.90 -32.40
C ASP A 347 -12.25 -21.04 -31.34
N VAL A 348 -11.50 -20.15 -30.69
CA VAL A 348 -12.02 -19.17 -29.74
C VAL A 348 -11.73 -17.77 -30.24
N PHE A 349 -12.75 -16.93 -30.29
CA PHE A 349 -12.66 -15.51 -30.63
C PHE A 349 -12.90 -14.72 -29.35
N VAL A 350 -12.05 -13.74 -29.06
CA VAL A 350 -12.16 -12.90 -27.87
C VAL A 350 -11.97 -11.44 -28.25
N ARG A 351 -12.82 -10.57 -27.71
CA ARG A 351 -12.67 -9.12 -27.73
C ARG A 351 -12.54 -8.62 -26.29
N TYR A 352 -11.42 -7.96 -25.99
CA TYR A 352 -11.16 -7.31 -24.72
C TYR A 352 -11.49 -5.82 -24.82
N PHE A 353 -12.20 -5.24 -23.86
CA PHE A 353 -12.49 -3.81 -23.77
C PHE A 353 -12.11 -3.24 -22.41
N ILE A 354 -11.77 -1.95 -22.40
CA ILE A 354 -11.65 -1.13 -21.20
C ILE A 354 -12.66 0.03 -21.31
N ARG A 355 -13.49 0.20 -20.26
CA ARG A 355 -14.41 1.34 -20.09
C ARG A 355 -14.25 1.88 -18.67
N GLY A 356 -13.38 2.88 -18.50
CA GLY A 356 -13.07 3.45 -17.19
C GLY A 356 -12.51 2.38 -16.25
N PRO A 357 -13.12 2.13 -15.08
CA PRO A 357 -12.72 1.04 -14.19
C PRO A 357 -13.11 -0.36 -14.70
N HIS A 358 -13.92 -0.49 -15.76
CA HIS A 358 -14.53 -1.75 -16.14
C HIS A 358 -13.79 -2.46 -17.29
N TYR A 359 -13.39 -3.70 -17.03
CA TYR A 359 -12.65 -4.58 -17.91
C TYR A 359 -13.60 -5.68 -18.41
N TYR A 360 -13.73 -5.82 -19.72
CA TYR A 360 -14.61 -6.82 -20.33
C TYR A 360 -13.83 -7.79 -21.20
N ALA A 361 -14.01 -9.10 -20.99
CA ALA A 361 -13.60 -10.13 -21.94
C ALA A 361 -14.85 -10.78 -22.53
N ILE A 362 -15.08 -10.56 -23.81
CA ILE A 362 -16.25 -11.08 -24.55
C ILE A 362 -15.72 -12.16 -25.47
N ALA A 363 -16.19 -13.39 -25.34
CA ALA A 363 -15.65 -14.52 -26.06
C ALA A 363 -16.71 -15.44 -26.62
N ALA A 364 -16.39 -16.09 -27.74
CA ALA A 364 -17.19 -17.12 -28.35
C ALA A 364 -16.31 -18.28 -28.83
N LYS A 365 -16.78 -19.51 -28.60
CA LYS A 365 -16.10 -20.75 -29.00
C LYS A 365 -16.93 -21.50 -30.05
N THR A 366 -16.26 -22.03 -31.06
CA THR A 366 -16.89 -22.88 -32.08
C THR A 366 -16.00 -24.06 -32.49
N ASN A 367 -16.65 -25.15 -32.89
CA ASN A 367 -16.00 -26.25 -33.61
C ASN A 367 -16.16 -26.10 -35.14
N ASN A 368 -16.98 -25.15 -35.62
CA ASN A 368 -17.21 -24.91 -37.03
C ASN A 368 -16.26 -23.83 -37.57
N LYS A 369 -15.31 -24.25 -38.41
CA LYS A 369 -14.28 -23.37 -39.00
C LYS A 369 -14.82 -22.24 -39.89
N LYS A 370 -16.08 -22.30 -40.32
CA LYS A 370 -16.72 -21.26 -41.14
C LYS A 370 -17.36 -20.14 -40.31
N ASN A 371 -17.51 -20.31 -38.99
CA ASN A 371 -18.11 -19.30 -38.15
C ASN A 371 -17.07 -18.25 -37.72
N ASP A 372 -17.43 -16.98 -37.80
CA ASP A 372 -16.58 -15.84 -37.44
C ASP A 372 -17.14 -14.99 -36.29
N PHE A 373 -18.34 -15.30 -35.80
CA PHE A 373 -19.06 -14.57 -34.76
C PHE A 373 -19.17 -13.05 -34.97
N SER A 374 -19.04 -12.56 -36.20
CA SER A 374 -19.10 -11.13 -36.53
C SER A 374 -20.41 -10.49 -36.02
N SER A 375 -21.56 -11.14 -36.24
CA SER A 375 -22.86 -10.69 -35.74
C SER A 375 -22.94 -10.62 -34.20
N PHE A 376 -22.28 -11.51 -33.49
CA PHE A 376 -22.25 -11.51 -32.02
C PHE A 376 -21.44 -10.31 -31.50
N PHE A 377 -20.20 -10.13 -31.97
CA PHE A 377 -19.36 -9.02 -31.56
C PHE A 377 -19.90 -7.66 -31.99
N ASN A 378 -20.54 -7.58 -33.17
CA ASN A 378 -21.17 -6.34 -33.64
C ASN A 378 -22.46 -5.99 -32.90
N SER A 379 -23.10 -6.96 -32.23
CA SER A 379 -24.29 -6.70 -31.40
C SER A 379 -23.97 -6.17 -30.01
N PHE A 380 -22.71 -6.26 -29.57
CA PHE A 380 -22.31 -5.80 -28.25
C PHE A 380 -22.14 -4.28 -28.22
N HIS A 381 -22.92 -3.61 -27.37
CA HIS A 381 -22.80 -2.17 -27.15
C HIS A 381 -22.94 -1.82 -25.68
N PHE A 382 -22.21 -0.81 -25.23
CA PHE A 382 -22.34 -0.31 -23.87
C PHE A 382 -23.65 0.47 -23.69
N THR A 383 -24.25 0.31 -22.51
CA THR A 383 -25.43 1.07 -22.07
C THR A 383 -25.14 1.69 -20.71
N ASP A 384 -26.00 2.60 -20.27
CA ASP A 384 -25.88 3.21 -18.95
C ASP A 384 -26.16 2.19 -17.84
N PHE A 385 -25.48 2.37 -16.71
CA PHE A 385 -25.78 1.64 -15.50
C PHE A 385 -27.08 2.16 -14.86
N LYS A 386 -27.80 1.24 -14.22
CA LYS A 386 -29.06 1.51 -13.52
C LYS A 386 -28.82 1.49 -12.01
N TYR A 387 -29.32 2.54 -11.34
CA TYR A 387 -29.25 2.69 -9.89
C TYR A 387 -30.65 2.90 -9.32
N SER A 388 -30.81 2.63 -8.03
CA SER A 388 -31.95 3.11 -7.25
C SER A 388 -32.02 4.65 -7.29
N ALA A 389 -33.19 5.21 -6.95
CA ALA A 389 -33.29 6.65 -6.77
C ALA A 389 -32.36 7.10 -5.62
N PRO A 390 -31.56 8.18 -5.80
CA PRO A 390 -30.66 8.63 -4.77
C PRO A 390 -31.43 9.19 -3.58
N SER A 391 -30.99 8.84 -2.37
CA SER A 391 -31.53 9.37 -1.12
C SER A 391 -30.50 10.28 -0.44
N ASN A 392 -30.96 11.17 0.45
CA ASN A 392 -30.04 12.02 1.20
C ASN A 392 -29.38 11.22 2.32
N TYR A 393 -28.06 11.08 2.25
CA TYR A 393 -27.22 10.48 3.26
C TYR A 393 -26.46 11.56 4.02
N VAL A 394 -26.46 11.48 5.36
CA VAL A 394 -25.73 12.40 6.23
C VAL A 394 -24.76 11.56 7.05
N ASP A 395 -23.46 11.83 6.91
CA ASP A 395 -22.42 11.21 7.75
C ASP A 395 -22.04 12.21 8.83
N THR A 396 -22.47 11.94 10.06
CA THR A 396 -22.20 12.85 11.19
C THR A 396 -20.76 12.77 11.67
N PHE A 397 -20.10 11.62 11.45
CA PHE A 397 -18.72 11.32 11.82
C PHE A 397 -17.72 12.05 10.91
N MET A 398 -17.93 12.01 9.58
CA MET A 398 -17.11 12.65 8.56
C MET A 398 -17.60 14.06 8.17
N HIS A 399 -18.69 14.55 8.80
CA HIS A 399 -19.19 15.92 8.68
C HIS A 399 -19.64 16.36 7.29
N PHE A 400 -20.37 15.51 6.56
CA PHE A 400 -20.96 15.90 5.28
C PHE A 400 -22.36 15.31 5.06
N SER A 401 -23.02 15.82 4.03
CA SER A 401 -24.25 15.27 3.46
C SER A 401 -24.11 15.13 1.95
N VAL A 402 -24.74 14.11 1.38
CA VAL A 402 -24.70 13.81 -0.05
C VAL A 402 -25.98 13.09 -0.48
N SER A 403 -26.43 13.32 -1.71
CA SER A 403 -27.47 12.52 -2.34
C SER A 403 -26.81 11.36 -3.07
N THR A 404 -27.17 10.13 -2.72
CA THR A 404 -26.51 8.93 -3.24
C THR A 404 -27.48 7.74 -3.30
N PRO A 405 -27.43 6.89 -4.34
CA PRO A 405 -28.16 5.63 -4.40
C PRO A 405 -27.49 4.52 -3.57
N VAL A 406 -26.25 4.74 -3.12
CA VAL A 406 -25.42 3.80 -2.37
C VAL A 406 -25.05 4.43 -1.04
N ALA A 407 -25.36 3.78 0.07
CA ALA A 407 -24.93 4.19 1.40
C ALA A 407 -24.21 3.02 2.11
N PRO A 408 -23.18 3.29 2.92
CA PRO A 408 -22.48 2.25 3.67
C PRO A 408 -23.40 1.60 4.72
N VAL A 409 -23.24 0.28 4.92
CA VAL A 409 -24.10 -0.55 5.79
C VAL A 409 -23.68 -0.49 7.28
N LEU A 410 -22.52 0.09 7.60
CA LEU A 410 -22.03 0.12 8.98
C LEU A 410 -22.77 1.16 9.84
N ASP A 411 -23.14 0.73 11.05
CA ASP A 411 -23.71 1.58 12.10
C ASP A 411 -22.72 2.69 12.54
N GLU A 412 -23.21 3.93 12.62
CA GLU A 412 -22.39 5.11 12.94
C GLU A 412 -21.77 5.02 14.34
N ASP A 413 -22.51 4.51 15.33
CA ASP A 413 -22.03 4.40 16.72
C ASP A 413 -20.92 3.34 16.83
N MET A 414 -21.06 2.24 16.10
CA MET A 414 -20.02 1.21 16.03
C MET A 414 -18.74 1.75 15.37
N ARG A 415 -18.86 2.52 14.29
CA ARG A 415 -17.71 3.15 13.62
C ARG A 415 -17.03 4.17 14.52
N ALA A 416 -17.80 4.99 15.22
CA ALA A 416 -17.28 5.97 16.19
C ALA A 416 -16.60 5.28 17.39
N MET A 417 -17.15 4.17 17.88
CA MET A 417 -16.56 3.37 18.95
C MET A 417 -15.22 2.75 18.54
N ILE A 418 -15.14 2.14 17.35
CA ILE A 418 -13.90 1.57 16.81
C ILE A 418 -12.84 2.66 16.65
N TYR A 419 -13.21 3.81 16.09
CA TYR A 419 -12.29 4.94 15.92
C TYR A 419 -11.75 5.44 17.27
N LYS A 420 -12.63 5.61 18.26
CA LYS A 420 -12.25 6.06 19.60
C LYS A 420 -11.35 5.04 20.32
N ALA A 421 -11.68 3.75 20.24
CA ALA A 421 -10.87 2.67 20.81
C ALA A 421 -9.47 2.64 20.17
N THR A 422 -9.39 2.80 18.85
CA THR A 422 -8.10 2.85 18.12
C THR A 422 -7.26 4.03 18.59
N LYS A 423 -7.86 5.23 18.72
CA LYS A 423 -7.18 6.44 19.19
C LYS A 423 -6.70 6.34 20.65
N GLU A 424 -7.47 5.67 21.52
CA GLU A 424 -7.12 5.44 22.92
C GLU A 424 -6.01 4.37 23.08
N ILE A 425 -6.03 3.32 22.25
CA ILE A 425 -4.98 2.29 22.20
C ILE A 425 -3.65 2.91 21.75
N GLU A 426 -3.67 3.76 20.72
CA GLU A 426 -2.49 4.49 20.24
C GLU A 426 -1.94 5.46 21.30
N GLY A 427 -2.79 6.04 22.14
CA GLY A 427 -2.37 6.88 23.27
C GLY A 427 -1.81 6.14 24.48
N SER A 428 -1.91 4.80 24.54
CA SER A 428 -1.61 4.00 25.75
C SER A 428 -0.17 3.48 25.85
N GLY A 429 0.75 3.95 25.00
CA GLY A 429 2.19 3.81 25.22
C GLY A 429 2.82 2.44 24.93
N SER A 430 2.08 1.46 24.40
CA SER A 430 2.63 0.14 24.00
C SER A 430 3.16 0.10 22.55
N TYR A 431 2.95 1.14 21.77
CA TYR A 431 3.59 1.40 20.47
C TYR A 431 4.16 2.82 20.58
N SER A 432 5.49 2.97 20.48
CA SER A 432 6.28 4.21 20.57
C SER A 432 5.49 5.53 20.71
N SER A 433 5.57 6.17 21.87
CA SER A 433 5.49 7.61 22.26
C SER A 433 4.98 8.73 21.32
N TYR A 434 4.27 8.46 20.22
CA TYR A 434 3.84 9.47 19.26
C TYR A 434 2.31 9.54 19.23
N THR A 435 1.71 10.19 20.25
CA THR A 435 0.42 10.85 20.01
C THR A 435 0.66 11.90 18.94
N SER A 436 0.34 11.60 17.69
CA SER A 436 0.54 12.51 16.56
C SER A 436 -0.28 13.78 16.78
N TYR A 437 0.40 14.94 16.84
CA TYR A 437 -0.21 16.27 16.81
C TYR A 437 -1.14 16.44 15.59
N TRP A 438 -0.82 15.75 14.49
CA TRP A 438 -1.63 15.69 13.28
C TRP A 438 -2.79 14.70 13.41
N PRO A 439 -4.05 15.14 13.24
CA PRO A 439 -5.19 14.25 13.10
C PRO A 439 -5.01 13.30 11.91
N LYS A 440 -5.44 12.04 12.05
CA LYS A 440 -5.46 11.07 10.93
C LYS A 440 -6.62 11.37 9.99
N ALA A 441 -6.38 11.19 8.69
CA ALA A 441 -7.44 11.21 7.68
C ALA A 441 -8.48 10.14 7.96
N GLN A 442 -9.75 10.49 7.76
CA GLN A 442 -10.87 9.57 7.77
C GLN A 442 -11.24 9.21 6.33
N TYR A 443 -11.61 7.95 6.10
CA TYR A 443 -11.97 7.45 4.77
C TYR A 443 -13.35 6.82 4.77
N GLY A 444 -14.11 7.05 3.70
CA GLY A 444 -15.39 6.42 3.42
C GLY A 444 -15.49 6.01 1.95
N ASN A 445 -15.82 4.75 1.72
CA ASN A 445 -15.96 4.19 0.38
C ASN A 445 -17.44 3.94 0.09
N PHE A 446 -17.94 4.54 -0.98
CA PHE A 446 -19.31 4.33 -1.46
C PHE A 446 -19.23 3.43 -2.68
N VAL A 447 -19.54 2.15 -2.49
CA VAL A 447 -19.36 1.08 -3.48
C VAL A 447 -20.70 0.55 -3.94
N SER A 448 -20.96 0.59 -5.24
CA SER A 448 -22.11 -0.09 -5.83
C SER A 448 -21.73 -1.54 -6.15
N ASP A 449 -22.15 -2.51 -5.34
CA ASP A 449 -21.80 -3.93 -5.57
C ASP A 449 -22.29 -4.45 -6.93
N SER A 450 -23.42 -3.93 -7.43
CA SER A 450 -24.01 -4.34 -8.71
C SER A 450 -23.24 -3.83 -9.94
N THR A 451 -22.70 -2.61 -9.87
CA THR A 451 -22.01 -1.95 -11.00
C THR A 451 -20.48 -1.95 -10.83
N GLY A 452 -19.97 -2.11 -9.62
CA GLY A 452 -18.57 -1.99 -9.25
C GLY A 452 -18.01 -0.56 -9.36
N GLU A 453 -18.85 0.47 -9.51
CA GLU A 453 -18.43 1.86 -9.40
C GLU A 453 -18.18 2.26 -7.94
N ILE A 454 -17.21 3.15 -7.75
CA ILE A 454 -16.75 3.59 -6.42
C ILE A 454 -16.60 5.11 -6.40
N VAL A 455 -17.07 5.73 -5.32
CA VAL A 455 -16.65 7.07 -4.91
C VAL A 455 -15.94 6.97 -3.55
N ASN A 456 -14.68 7.36 -3.53
CA ASN A 456 -13.89 7.45 -2.29
C ASN A 456 -13.99 8.86 -1.73
N VAL A 457 -14.23 8.96 -0.43
CA VAL A 457 -14.23 10.21 0.33
C VAL A 457 -13.12 10.13 1.38
N ALA A 458 -12.22 11.10 1.36
CA ALA A 458 -11.23 11.30 2.42
C ALA A 458 -11.48 12.66 3.10
N VAL A 459 -11.43 12.68 4.42
CA VAL A 459 -11.60 13.90 5.23
C VAL A 459 -10.38 14.07 6.12
N GLN A 460 -9.65 15.16 5.93
CA GLN A 460 -8.45 15.50 6.69
C GLN A 460 -8.73 16.75 7.53
N GLU A 461 -8.70 16.60 8.86
CA GLU A 461 -8.65 17.73 9.78
C GLU A 461 -7.20 18.23 9.90
N THR A 462 -6.97 19.51 9.67
CA THR A 462 -5.66 20.13 9.92
C THR A 462 -5.48 20.43 11.41
N ALA A 463 -4.24 20.31 11.88
CA ALA A 463 -3.93 20.40 13.30
C ALA A 463 -4.23 21.79 13.90
N LYS A 464 -4.50 21.86 15.22
CA LYS A 464 -5.03 23.05 15.90
C LYS A 464 -4.29 24.36 15.62
N TYR A 465 -2.95 24.32 15.56
CA TYR A 465 -2.10 25.51 15.34
C TYR A 465 -1.57 25.60 13.91
N TYR A 466 -1.99 24.70 13.03
CA TYR A 466 -1.60 24.72 11.63
C TYR A 466 -2.01 26.04 11.00
N TYR A 467 -1.07 26.65 10.29
CA TYR A 467 -1.24 27.95 9.67
C TYR A 467 -0.56 27.97 8.32
N VAL A 468 -1.32 28.34 7.29
CA VAL A 468 -0.80 28.56 5.95
C VAL A 468 -0.93 30.03 5.59
N LYS A 469 0.19 30.65 5.22
CA LYS A 469 0.26 32.07 4.86
C LYS A 469 -0.32 32.36 3.48
N ASP A 470 -0.09 31.46 2.54
CA ASP A 470 -0.40 31.64 1.12
C ASP A 470 -1.40 30.57 0.67
N SER A 471 -2.66 30.97 0.52
CA SER A 471 -3.73 30.06 0.10
C SER A 471 -3.59 29.61 -1.35
N ALA A 472 -2.99 30.42 -2.23
CA ALA A 472 -2.76 30.03 -3.61
C ALA A 472 -1.69 28.93 -3.67
N LYS A 473 -0.59 29.11 -2.93
CA LYS A 473 0.46 28.09 -2.82
C LYS A 473 -0.03 26.81 -2.16
N TYR A 474 -0.91 26.91 -1.15
CA TYR A 474 -1.57 25.74 -0.56
C TYR A 474 -2.31 24.92 -1.64
N TRP A 475 -3.25 25.54 -2.36
CA TRP A 475 -4.02 24.84 -3.38
C TRP A 475 -3.17 24.31 -4.52
N GLN A 476 -2.11 25.04 -4.89
CA GLN A 476 -1.15 24.55 -5.87
C GLN A 476 -0.47 23.27 -5.38
N ASN A 477 0.06 23.26 -4.16
CA ASN A 477 0.71 22.08 -3.59
C ASN A 477 -0.25 20.87 -3.50
N GLU A 478 -1.49 21.10 -3.05
CA GLU A 478 -2.51 20.04 -2.94
C GLU A 478 -2.83 19.38 -4.29
N ILE A 479 -2.77 20.14 -5.40
CA ILE A 479 -2.97 19.60 -6.75
C ILE A 479 -1.69 18.98 -7.29
N ASP A 480 -0.55 19.67 -7.14
CA ASP A 480 0.76 19.24 -7.63
C ASP A 480 1.22 17.92 -6.99
N ASP A 481 0.79 17.62 -5.76
CA ASP A 481 1.04 16.33 -5.10
C ASP A 481 0.48 15.14 -5.89
N TYR A 482 -0.60 15.33 -6.66
CA TYR A 482 -1.15 14.30 -7.55
C TYR A 482 -0.48 14.26 -8.93
N LEU A 483 0.31 15.28 -9.29
CA LEU A 483 1.03 15.38 -10.58
C LEU A 483 2.48 14.87 -10.50
N LYS A 484 2.89 14.26 -9.37
CA LYS A 484 4.23 13.67 -9.19
C LYS A 484 4.46 12.36 -9.97
N SER A 485 3.45 11.87 -10.68
CA SER A 485 3.51 10.70 -11.57
C SER A 485 3.47 11.13 -13.04
N GLU A 486 3.49 10.19 -13.99
CA GLU A 486 3.32 10.47 -15.43
C GLU A 486 1.92 11.03 -15.79
N MET A 487 1.00 11.15 -14.82
CA MET A 487 -0.32 11.74 -15.01
C MET A 487 -0.29 13.24 -15.33
N VAL A 488 -1.14 13.65 -16.27
CA VAL A 488 -1.35 15.04 -16.67
C VAL A 488 -2.68 15.60 -16.18
N LEU A 489 -2.69 16.88 -15.82
CA LEU A 489 -3.90 17.62 -15.48
C LEU A 489 -4.72 17.90 -16.75
N HIS A 490 -5.84 17.21 -16.93
CA HIS A 490 -6.67 17.34 -18.12
C HIS A 490 -7.68 18.49 -18.04
N SER A 491 -8.34 18.65 -16.89
CA SER A 491 -9.27 19.74 -16.66
C SER A 491 -9.17 20.24 -15.21
N ARG A 492 -9.40 21.53 -14.99
CA ARG A 492 -9.49 22.12 -13.65
C ARG A 492 -10.54 23.21 -13.64
N ASP A 493 -11.37 23.19 -12.60
CA ASP A 493 -12.42 24.15 -12.33
C ASP A 493 -12.43 24.48 -10.83
N SER A 494 -12.89 25.67 -10.47
CA SER A 494 -12.96 26.11 -9.09
C SER A 494 -14.24 26.86 -8.83
N PHE A 495 -14.89 26.58 -7.70
CA PHE A 495 -16.15 27.20 -7.33
C PHE A 495 -16.27 27.35 -5.82
N LYS A 496 -17.22 28.17 -5.37
CA LYS A 496 -17.56 28.32 -3.95
C LYS A 496 -18.94 27.74 -3.70
N LEU A 497 -19.05 26.95 -2.63
CA LEU A 497 -20.34 26.49 -2.15
C LEU A 497 -21.07 27.60 -1.38
N ALA A 498 -22.40 27.49 -1.27
CA ALA A 498 -23.24 28.47 -0.56
C ALA A 498 -22.85 28.68 0.92
N ASN A 499 -22.18 27.70 1.53
CA ASN A 499 -21.67 27.78 2.90
C ASN A 499 -20.28 28.44 3.01
N GLY A 500 -19.75 28.99 1.91
CA GLY A 500 -18.45 29.67 1.84
C GLY A 500 -17.25 28.76 1.58
N ALA A 501 -17.43 27.43 1.52
CA ALA A 501 -16.34 26.49 1.25
C ALA A 501 -15.80 26.66 -0.18
N GLN A 502 -14.48 26.74 -0.32
CA GLN A 502 -13.81 26.79 -1.62
C GLN A 502 -13.59 25.36 -2.11
N ALA A 503 -13.93 25.10 -3.37
CA ALA A 503 -13.77 23.81 -4.01
C ALA A 503 -12.95 23.92 -5.29
N PHE A 504 -12.19 22.86 -5.57
CA PHE A 504 -11.48 22.63 -6.82
C PHE A 504 -11.88 21.26 -7.36
N ARG A 505 -12.37 21.20 -8.59
CA ARG A 505 -12.66 19.97 -9.30
C ARG A 505 -11.68 19.83 -10.45
N PHE A 506 -11.06 18.68 -10.56
CA PHE A 506 -10.11 18.43 -11.64
C PHE A 506 -10.09 16.97 -12.06
N SER A 507 -9.54 16.72 -13.24
CA SER A 507 -9.36 15.39 -13.78
C SER A 507 -7.91 15.15 -14.17
N LEU A 508 -7.44 13.95 -13.89
CA LEU A 508 -6.09 13.48 -14.21
C LEU A 508 -6.20 12.35 -15.24
N ARG A 509 -5.30 12.37 -16.23
CA ARG A 509 -5.22 11.36 -17.29
C ARG A 509 -3.78 10.97 -17.56
N ASP A 510 -3.61 9.80 -18.16
CA ASP A 510 -2.38 9.45 -18.87
C ASP A 510 -2.65 9.55 -20.38
N THR A 511 -1.67 9.98 -21.18
CA THR A 511 -1.87 10.18 -22.62
C THR A 511 -2.09 8.90 -23.42
N GLY A 512 -1.65 7.75 -22.90
CA GLY A 512 -1.86 6.43 -23.49
C GLY A 512 -3.06 5.67 -22.90
N SER A 513 -3.81 6.27 -21.97
CA SER A 513 -4.92 5.62 -21.27
C SER A 513 -6.28 6.23 -21.62
N SER A 514 -7.27 5.38 -21.82
CA SER A 514 -8.69 5.74 -22.01
C SER A 514 -9.41 6.05 -20.70
N ARG A 515 -8.70 6.01 -19.57
CA ARG A 515 -9.23 6.21 -18.21
C ARG A 515 -8.95 7.63 -17.71
N THR A 516 -9.81 8.09 -16.79
CA THR A 516 -9.72 9.41 -16.15
C THR A 516 -9.96 9.29 -14.66
N ILE A 517 -9.07 9.84 -13.84
CA ILE A 517 -9.30 9.99 -12.40
C ILE A 517 -9.93 11.35 -12.15
N ASN A 518 -11.15 11.38 -11.62
CA ASN A 518 -11.85 12.60 -11.25
C ASN A 518 -11.65 12.87 -9.76
N ARG A 519 -11.30 14.12 -9.43
CA ARG A 519 -11.09 14.58 -8.06
C ARG A 519 -11.87 15.86 -7.77
N MET A 520 -12.33 15.97 -6.52
CA MET A 520 -12.85 17.21 -5.98
C MET A 520 -12.27 17.45 -4.59
N LEU A 521 -11.55 18.54 -4.42
CA LEU A 521 -11.04 19.02 -3.15
C LEU A 521 -11.93 20.15 -2.65
N LEU A 522 -12.36 20.10 -1.40
CA LEU A 522 -13.11 21.16 -0.75
C LEU A 522 -12.47 21.51 0.57
N LEU A 523 -12.28 22.80 0.83
CA LEU A 523 -11.80 23.29 2.11
C LEU A 523 -12.90 24.04 2.83
N LYS A 524 -13.21 23.61 4.05
CA LYS A 524 -14.07 24.32 4.99
C LYS A 524 -13.38 24.41 6.34
N ASP A 525 -13.17 25.63 6.82
CA ASP A 525 -12.51 25.91 8.10
C ASP A 525 -11.09 25.29 8.16
N ASN A 526 -10.90 24.24 8.96
CA ASN A 526 -9.68 23.45 9.06
C ASN A 526 -9.82 22.04 8.45
N TYR A 527 -10.89 21.74 7.72
CA TYR A 527 -11.18 20.42 7.14
C TYR A 527 -11.06 20.44 5.60
N THR A 528 -10.22 19.56 5.07
CA THR A 528 -10.14 19.28 3.63
C THR A 528 -10.88 17.99 3.33
N PHE A 529 -11.84 18.06 2.41
CA PHE A 529 -12.63 16.95 1.89
C PHE A 529 -12.15 16.62 0.49
N THR A 530 -11.81 15.36 0.24
CA THR A 530 -11.34 14.86 -1.06
C THR A 530 -12.28 13.79 -1.56
N LEU A 531 -12.90 14.00 -2.71
CA LEU A 531 -13.67 12.98 -3.42
C LEU A 531 -12.84 12.47 -4.60
N THR A 532 -12.85 11.16 -4.81
CA THR A 532 -12.14 10.52 -5.94
C THR A 532 -12.99 9.44 -6.59
N SER A 533 -13.08 9.44 -7.91
CA SER A 533 -13.69 8.37 -8.72
C SER A 533 -12.91 8.13 -10.01
N LEU A 534 -13.01 6.92 -10.57
CA LEU A 534 -12.40 6.54 -11.85
C LEU A 534 -13.49 6.49 -12.93
N SER A 535 -13.26 7.10 -14.08
CA SER A 535 -14.14 7.10 -15.26
C SER A 535 -13.34 6.88 -16.56
N ASP A 536 -13.98 7.04 -17.71
CA ASP A 536 -13.33 7.03 -19.02
C ASP A 536 -13.06 8.46 -19.56
N THR A 537 -12.49 8.55 -20.76
CA THR A 537 -12.16 9.80 -21.45
C THR A 537 -13.32 10.40 -22.26
N LEU A 538 -14.45 9.68 -22.37
CA LEU A 538 -15.61 10.09 -23.19
C LEU A 538 -16.57 11.04 -22.47
N ASN A 539 -16.20 11.50 -21.26
CA ASN A 539 -16.89 12.52 -20.46
C ASN A 539 -18.33 12.18 -20.01
N ASN A 540 -18.77 10.92 -20.11
CA ASN A 540 -20.06 10.47 -19.61
C ASN A 540 -19.89 9.75 -18.27
N THR A 541 -20.20 10.44 -17.17
CA THR A 541 -20.23 9.86 -15.83
C THR A 541 -21.60 9.28 -15.49
N SER A 542 -21.65 8.25 -14.65
CA SER A 542 -22.90 7.63 -14.22
C SER A 542 -23.75 8.58 -13.35
N THR A 543 -25.05 8.31 -13.26
CA THR A 543 -25.94 9.06 -12.37
C THR A 543 -25.53 8.95 -10.91
N PHE A 544 -24.91 7.84 -10.49
CA PHE A 544 -24.31 7.69 -9.15
C PHE A 544 -23.20 8.71 -8.93
N ILE A 545 -22.16 8.70 -9.77
CA ILE A 545 -21.00 9.60 -9.61
C ILE A 545 -21.44 11.06 -9.75
N GLN A 546 -22.29 11.38 -10.72
CA GLN A 546 -22.82 12.73 -10.91
C GLN A 546 -23.62 13.23 -9.71
N SER A 547 -24.58 12.43 -9.23
CA SER A 547 -25.39 12.77 -8.06
C SER A 547 -24.50 13.02 -6.85
N PHE A 548 -23.51 12.16 -6.63
CA PHE A 548 -22.59 12.27 -5.50
C PHE A 548 -21.75 13.56 -5.55
N PHE A 549 -21.03 13.80 -6.66
CA PHE A 549 -20.16 14.97 -6.79
C PHE A 549 -20.94 16.30 -6.79
N ASN A 550 -22.11 16.34 -7.42
CA ASN A 550 -22.91 17.57 -7.52
C ASN A 550 -23.66 17.92 -6.24
N SER A 551 -24.00 16.93 -5.41
CA SER A 551 -24.78 17.14 -4.18
C SER A 551 -23.95 17.19 -2.90
N TYR A 552 -22.66 16.86 -2.97
CA TYR A 552 -21.77 16.80 -1.80
C TYR A 552 -21.68 18.16 -1.09
N LYS A 553 -21.96 18.16 0.20
CA LYS A 553 -21.96 19.37 1.04
C LYS A 553 -21.32 19.08 2.39
N PRO A 554 -20.21 19.74 2.75
CA PRO A 554 -19.74 19.77 4.14
C PRO A 554 -20.83 20.31 5.07
N ALA A 555 -20.79 19.88 6.33
CA ALA A 555 -21.76 20.31 7.35
C ALA A 555 -21.89 21.85 7.41
N GLN A 556 -23.09 22.35 7.67
CA GLN A 556 -23.33 23.80 7.71
C GLN A 556 -22.69 24.47 8.93
N LYS A 557 -22.66 23.78 10.07
CA LYS A 557 -22.01 24.25 11.30
C LYS A 557 -20.54 24.59 11.07
N LYS A 558 -20.00 25.50 11.88
CA LYS A 558 -18.55 25.75 11.93
C LYS A 558 -17.85 24.49 12.46
N LEU A 559 -16.84 24.02 11.74
CA LEU A 559 -16.10 22.80 12.08
C LEU A 559 -14.84 23.11 12.88
N GLY A 560 -14.22 24.27 12.64
CA GLY A 560 -13.07 24.75 13.40
C GLY A 560 -12.58 26.13 12.99
N PRO A 561 -11.39 26.56 13.41
CA PRO A 561 -10.78 27.81 12.97
C PRO A 561 -10.28 27.69 11.53
N SER A 562 -10.14 28.80 10.82
CA SER A 562 -9.55 28.79 9.47
C SER A 562 -8.08 28.42 9.53
N MET A 563 -7.61 27.55 8.64
CA MET A 563 -6.17 27.26 8.50
C MET A 563 -5.34 28.45 7.97
N PHE A 564 -5.99 29.52 7.50
CA PHE A 564 -5.33 30.75 7.03
C PHE A 564 -5.24 31.86 8.10
N GLU A 565 -5.69 31.58 9.32
CA GLU A 565 -5.52 32.48 10.47
C GLU A 565 -4.25 32.13 11.24
N ASN A 566 -3.48 33.15 11.64
CA ASN A 566 -2.30 33.00 12.49
C ASN A 566 -2.72 32.64 13.92
N LYS A 567 -2.12 31.59 14.48
CA LYS A 567 -2.50 31.02 15.80
C LYS A 567 -1.36 31.05 16.82
N LEU A 568 -0.33 31.88 16.59
CA LEU A 568 0.84 31.95 17.46
C LEU A 568 0.49 32.42 18.88
N ASP A 569 -0.42 33.38 19.03
CA ASP A 569 -0.85 33.84 20.37
C ASP A 569 -1.48 32.72 21.18
N SER A 570 -2.37 31.94 20.55
CA SER A 570 -2.97 30.76 21.20
C SER A 570 -1.95 29.67 21.47
N LEU A 571 -1.01 29.42 20.55
CA LEU A 571 0.07 28.43 20.76
C LEU A 571 0.90 28.76 21.99
N PHE A 572 1.38 30.00 22.11
CA PHE A 572 2.22 30.40 23.25
C PHE A 572 1.44 30.54 24.55
N ALA A 573 0.16 30.93 24.50
CA ALA A 573 -0.71 30.88 25.68
C ALA A 573 -0.88 29.43 26.19
N ASP A 574 -1.15 28.50 25.28
CA ASP A 574 -1.35 27.08 25.59
C ASP A 574 -0.05 26.40 26.03
N LEU A 575 1.10 26.82 25.48
CA LEU A 575 2.43 26.34 25.88
C LEU A 575 2.73 26.60 27.36
N PHE A 576 2.15 27.63 27.96
CA PHE A 576 2.30 27.92 29.39
C PHE A 576 1.00 27.70 30.19
N SER A 577 0.07 26.90 29.65
CA SER A 577 -1.16 26.53 30.33
C SER A 577 -0.88 25.65 31.55
N LYS A 578 -1.70 25.80 32.60
CA LYS A 578 -1.70 24.89 33.76
C LYS A 578 -2.37 23.55 33.45
N ASP A 579 -3.14 23.46 32.36
CA ASP A 579 -3.73 22.22 31.90
C ASP A 579 -2.69 21.36 31.18
N SER A 580 -2.34 20.22 31.78
CA SER A 580 -1.26 19.35 31.29
C SER A 580 -1.48 18.83 29.87
N ALA A 581 -2.72 18.55 29.48
CA ALA A 581 -3.05 18.08 28.14
C ALA A 581 -2.92 19.19 27.08
N THR A 582 -3.33 20.41 27.43
CA THR A 582 -3.17 21.61 26.58
C THR A 582 -1.69 21.96 26.40
N HIS A 583 -0.91 21.96 27.49
CA HIS A 583 0.53 22.17 27.46
C HIS A 583 1.23 21.15 26.55
N ALA A 584 0.96 19.85 26.75
CA ALA A 584 1.58 18.78 25.97
C ALA A 584 1.29 18.92 24.47
N LYS A 585 0.05 19.26 24.09
CA LYS A 585 -0.32 19.49 22.67
C LYS A 585 0.39 20.70 22.06
N ALA A 586 0.53 21.80 22.82
CA ALA A 586 1.25 22.99 22.35
C ALA A 586 2.75 22.72 22.21
N SER A 587 3.35 22.01 23.17
CA SER A 587 4.76 21.58 23.15
C SER A 587 5.08 20.70 21.92
N GLN A 588 4.20 19.74 21.61
CA GLN A 588 4.34 18.90 20.40
C GLN A 588 4.22 19.70 19.10
N ALA A 589 3.43 20.77 19.08
CA ALA A 589 3.19 21.56 17.88
C ALA A 589 4.35 22.48 17.47
N LEU A 590 5.31 22.74 18.37
CA LEU A 590 6.34 23.76 18.16
C LEU A 590 7.09 23.59 16.83
N SER A 591 7.43 22.36 16.44
CA SER A 591 8.18 22.07 15.21
C SER A 591 7.31 21.97 13.94
N SER A 592 6.02 22.29 14.03
CA SER A 592 5.04 22.08 12.95
C SER A 592 4.20 23.32 12.64
N VAL A 593 4.61 24.47 13.16
CA VAL A 593 3.90 25.74 13.01
C VAL A 593 4.77 26.74 12.25
N TYR A 594 4.15 27.48 11.35
CA TYR A 594 4.83 28.58 10.67
C TYR A 594 4.84 29.84 11.54
N TYR A 595 6.03 30.26 12.01
CA TYR A 595 6.22 31.43 12.86
C TYR A 595 6.36 32.75 12.08
N GLY A 596 7.18 32.73 11.01
CA GLY A 596 7.57 33.94 10.27
C GLY A 596 8.29 35.00 11.12
N GLU A 597 8.65 36.12 10.50
CA GLU A 597 9.42 37.20 11.18
C GLU A 597 8.71 37.76 12.42
N LYS A 598 7.37 37.90 12.36
CA LYS A 598 6.56 38.36 13.51
C LYS A 598 6.55 37.38 14.69
N GLY A 599 6.95 36.12 14.47
CA GLY A 599 7.07 35.10 15.50
C GLY A 599 8.33 35.23 16.35
N VAL A 600 9.39 35.88 15.84
CA VAL A 600 10.70 35.98 16.53
C VAL A 600 10.59 36.53 17.95
N PRO A 601 9.89 37.66 18.21
CA PRO A 601 9.76 38.17 19.58
C PRO A 601 9.01 37.21 20.52
N LYS A 602 8.06 36.42 19.99
CA LYS A 602 7.28 35.46 20.77
C LYS A 602 8.11 34.24 21.14
N ILE A 603 8.90 33.72 20.19
CA ILE A 603 9.85 32.64 20.43
C ILE A 603 10.86 33.07 21.50
N ILE A 604 11.47 34.24 21.36
CA ILE A 604 12.44 34.76 22.34
C ILE A 604 11.81 34.92 23.72
N ASN A 605 10.59 35.47 23.79
CA ASN A 605 9.87 35.57 25.07
C ASN A 605 9.62 34.19 25.70
N ALA A 606 9.22 33.20 24.91
CA ALA A 606 9.00 31.84 25.39
C ALA A 606 10.30 31.18 25.89
N ILE A 607 11.41 31.30 25.13
CA ILE A 607 12.74 30.81 25.53
C ILE A 607 13.17 31.40 26.88
N ASN A 608 12.92 32.69 27.11
CA ASN A 608 13.27 33.39 28.35
C ASN A 608 12.34 33.03 29.53
N ARG A 609 11.08 32.65 29.26
CA ARG A 609 10.10 32.27 30.29
C ARG A 609 10.24 30.80 30.71
N LEU A 610 10.75 29.95 29.82
CA LEU A 610 11.00 28.54 30.11
C LEU A 610 12.03 28.40 31.25
N SER A 611 11.70 27.55 32.21
CA SER A 611 12.54 27.21 33.36
C SER A 611 12.65 25.70 33.54
N ILE A 612 13.71 25.24 34.22
CA ILE A 612 14.02 23.82 34.41
C ILE A 612 12.92 23.02 35.13
N ASN A 613 12.01 23.70 35.84
CA ASN A 613 10.88 23.07 36.53
C ASN A 613 9.72 22.70 35.58
N HIS A 614 9.77 23.08 34.30
CA HIS A 614 8.79 22.66 33.31
C HIS A 614 9.13 21.26 32.80
N LYS A 615 8.12 20.39 32.71
CA LYS A 615 8.25 18.98 32.34
C LYS A 615 9.03 18.74 31.04
N ASP A 616 8.79 19.57 30.03
CA ASP A 616 9.40 19.45 28.69
C ASP A 616 10.42 20.56 28.41
N TYR A 617 11.10 21.09 29.45
CA TYR A 617 11.99 22.25 29.36
C TYR A 617 13.04 22.13 28.25
N PHE A 618 13.83 21.05 28.24
CA PHE A 618 14.92 20.86 27.28
C PHE A 618 14.40 20.70 25.85
N ASP A 619 13.36 19.88 25.66
CA ASP A 619 12.75 19.63 24.35
C ASP A 619 12.10 20.91 23.78
N SER A 620 11.25 21.59 24.56
CA SER A 620 10.59 22.82 24.13
C SER A 620 11.57 23.94 23.80
N LYS A 621 12.60 24.13 24.63
CA LYS A 621 13.59 25.19 24.42
C LYS A 621 14.45 24.89 23.18
N THR A 622 14.87 23.64 22.98
CA THR A 622 15.61 23.22 21.78
C THR A 622 14.78 23.42 20.52
N LYS A 623 13.52 22.98 20.50
CA LYS A 623 12.59 23.21 19.37
C LYS A 623 12.42 24.69 19.06
N LEU A 624 12.26 25.53 20.08
CA LEU A 624 12.13 26.98 19.88
C LEU A 624 13.40 27.61 19.30
N ILE A 625 14.60 27.18 19.75
CA ILE A 625 15.88 27.63 19.16
C ILE A 625 15.95 27.17 17.71
N GLN A 626 15.62 25.91 17.44
CA GLN A 626 15.57 25.33 16.09
C GLN A 626 14.69 26.13 15.14
N GLU A 627 13.49 26.51 15.57
CA GLU A 627 12.54 27.29 14.79
C GLU A 627 13.05 28.69 14.43
N LEU A 628 13.90 29.31 15.27
CA LEU A 628 14.56 30.57 14.89
C LEU A 628 15.41 30.40 13.62
N GLY A 629 16.10 29.27 13.48
CA GLY A 629 16.94 28.98 12.31
C GLY A 629 16.19 28.85 10.99
N TYR A 630 14.86 28.65 11.02
CA TYR A 630 14.02 28.59 9.81
C TYR A 630 13.40 29.95 9.43
N ILE A 631 13.45 30.94 10.32
CA ILE A 631 12.83 32.25 10.09
C ILE A 631 13.79 33.16 9.32
N GLN A 632 13.44 33.53 8.10
CA GLN A 632 14.22 34.46 7.29
C GLN A 632 14.01 35.93 7.73
N ASP A 633 15.10 36.65 8.04
CA ASP A 633 15.09 38.07 8.49
C ASP A 633 16.04 38.97 7.65
N THR A 634 16.03 38.78 6.32
CA THR A 634 17.02 39.33 5.38
C THR A 634 17.25 40.85 5.42
N VAL A 635 16.35 41.64 6.03
CA VAL A 635 16.47 43.10 6.15
C VAL A 635 17.23 43.53 7.41
N LYS A 636 17.10 42.80 8.53
CA LYS A 636 17.77 43.11 9.81
C LYS A 636 18.13 41.79 10.49
N PRO A 637 19.40 41.58 10.92
CA PRO A 637 19.88 40.30 11.45
C PRO A 637 19.44 40.06 12.91
N VAL A 638 18.16 40.23 13.22
CA VAL A 638 17.57 40.07 14.55
C VAL A 638 17.70 38.63 15.05
N VAL A 639 17.43 37.65 14.19
CA VAL A 639 17.54 36.21 14.46
C VAL A 639 18.99 35.85 14.77
N ALA A 640 19.94 36.23 13.90
CA ALA A 640 21.36 35.91 14.09
C ALA A 640 21.91 36.49 15.41
N GLN A 641 21.53 37.73 15.75
CA GLN A 641 21.93 38.34 17.03
C GLN A 641 21.22 37.71 18.24
N SER A 642 19.97 37.29 18.08
CA SER A 642 19.22 36.60 19.13
C SER A 642 19.83 35.22 19.42
N LEU A 643 20.22 34.48 18.38
CA LEU A 643 20.92 33.20 18.51
C LEU A 643 22.27 33.37 19.22
N LYS A 644 23.05 34.40 18.87
CA LYS A 644 24.28 34.75 19.59
C LYS A 644 24.03 35.01 21.08
N LYS A 645 23.01 35.81 21.40
CA LYS A 645 22.64 36.08 22.79
C LYS A 645 22.21 34.83 23.54
N ILE A 646 21.45 33.93 22.89
CA ILE A 646 21.06 32.64 23.49
C ILE A 646 22.30 31.81 23.80
N TYR A 647 23.26 31.73 22.87
CA TYR A 647 24.54 31.05 23.10
C TYR A 647 25.26 31.57 24.35
N GLU A 648 25.45 32.89 24.44
CA GLU A 648 26.12 33.56 25.57
C GLU A 648 25.39 33.34 26.91
N GLN A 649 24.08 33.11 26.88
CA GLN A 649 23.24 32.88 28.07
C GLN A 649 23.07 31.41 28.45
N THR A 650 23.57 30.46 27.64
CA THR A 650 23.35 29.02 27.82
C THR A 650 24.65 28.22 28.03
N ALA A 651 25.71 28.90 28.49
CA ALA A 651 27.07 28.35 28.59
C ALA A 651 27.17 26.96 29.28
N ASP A 652 26.28 26.63 30.21
CA ASP A 652 26.32 25.35 30.95
C ASP A 652 25.43 24.25 30.34
N THR A 653 24.85 24.43 29.15
CA THR A 653 23.97 23.43 28.51
C THR A 653 24.30 23.22 27.03
N SER A 654 25.17 22.23 26.77
CA SER A 654 25.64 21.86 25.43
C SER A 654 24.52 21.63 24.42
N MET A 655 23.41 21.02 24.84
CA MET A 655 22.24 20.78 23.97
C MET A 655 21.70 22.07 23.32
N PHE A 656 21.62 23.17 24.08
CA PHE A 656 21.13 24.44 23.55
C PHE A 656 22.17 25.14 22.68
N GLN A 657 23.44 25.09 23.06
CA GLN A 657 24.54 25.65 22.28
C GLN A 657 24.67 24.94 20.92
N ASN A 658 24.63 23.61 20.91
CA ASN A 658 24.66 22.77 19.70
C ASN A 658 23.51 23.15 18.74
N GLU A 659 22.30 23.33 19.27
CA GLU A 659 21.16 23.74 18.46
C GLU A 659 21.28 25.18 17.93
N VAL A 660 21.96 26.08 18.66
CA VAL A 660 22.30 27.42 18.15
C VAL A 660 23.23 27.33 16.93
N PHE A 661 24.27 26.50 16.96
CA PHE A 661 25.16 26.29 15.80
C PHE A 661 24.38 25.83 14.58
N LEU A 662 23.54 24.80 14.73
CA LEU A 662 22.70 24.30 13.66
C LEU A 662 21.72 25.37 13.16
N SER A 663 21.12 26.15 14.06
CA SER A 663 20.19 27.22 13.70
C SER A 663 20.86 28.37 12.94
N LEU A 664 22.07 28.77 13.32
CA LEU A 664 22.87 29.77 12.59
C LEU A 664 23.22 29.28 11.18
N ALA A 665 23.55 27.99 11.04
CA ALA A 665 23.81 27.33 9.77
C ALA A 665 22.56 27.28 8.87
N ARG A 666 21.40 26.88 9.43
CA ARG A 666 20.09 26.83 8.74
C ARG A 666 19.59 28.19 8.28
N HIS A 667 19.91 29.26 9.02
CA HIS A 667 19.42 30.62 8.76
C HIS A 667 19.93 31.22 7.43
N LYS A 668 21.14 30.84 7.00
CA LYS A 668 21.71 31.18 5.68
C LYS A 668 21.81 32.68 5.37
N THR A 669 22.29 33.48 6.32
CA THR A 669 22.61 34.90 6.08
C THR A 669 24.10 35.18 6.29
N LYS A 670 24.61 36.25 5.70
CA LYS A 670 26.01 36.68 5.92
C LYS A 670 26.28 36.96 7.41
N ALA A 671 25.31 37.56 8.11
CA ALA A 671 25.40 37.84 9.54
C ALA A 671 25.46 36.55 10.37
N SER A 672 24.62 35.55 10.09
CA SER A 672 24.67 34.28 10.82
C SER A 672 25.97 33.52 10.57
N TYR A 673 26.47 33.50 9.33
CA TYR A 673 27.74 32.82 9.02
C TYR A 673 28.98 33.53 9.63
N THR A 674 28.91 34.85 9.81
CA THR A 674 29.97 35.60 10.53
C THR A 674 29.98 35.18 12.00
N ILE A 675 28.84 35.24 12.68
CA ILE A 675 28.70 34.82 14.08
C ILE A 675 29.06 33.34 14.25
N LEU A 676 28.58 32.49 13.34
CA LEU A 676 28.86 31.06 13.34
C LEU A 676 30.36 30.79 13.27
N LYS A 677 31.09 31.51 12.40
CA LYS A 677 32.55 31.40 12.30
C LYS A 677 33.22 31.74 13.63
N ASP A 678 32.85 32.88 14.21
CA ASP A 678 33.44 33.35 15.46
C ASP A 678 33.23 32.33 16.59
N LEU A 679 32.00 31.80 16.72
CA LEU A 679 31.66 30.80 17.74
C LEU A 679 32.38 29.46 17.50
N LEU A 680 32.42 28.96 16.25
CA LEU A 680 33.07 27.69 15.92
C LEU A 680 34.58 27.71 16.23
N LEU A 681 35.23 28.85 16.06
CA LEU A 681 36.66 29.00 16.34
C LEU A 681 36.96 29.22 17.83
N GLN A 682 36.01 29.81 18.56
CA GLN A 682 36.15 30.07 19.99
C GLN A 682 35.88 28.81 20.83
N ASP A 683 34.79 28.11 20.54
CA ASP A 683 34.29 26.99 21.35
C ASP A 683 33.46 26.04 20.46
N PRO A 684 34.13 25.15 19.69
CA PRO A 684 33.45 24.29 18.72
C PRO A 684 32.48 23.31 19.41
N PRO A 685 31.28 23.06 18.86
CA PRO A 685 30.29 22.19 19.50
C PRO A 685 30.77 20.74 19.60
N ILE A 686 30.36 20.05 20.67
CA ILE A 686 30.58 18.62 20.84
C ILE A 686 29.23 17.93 20.75
N PHE A 687 29.07 17.04 19.77
CA PHE A 687 27.87 16.24 19.61
C PHE A 687 28.08 14.80 20.10
N ASP A 688 27.01 14.19 20.61
CA ASP A 688 27.04 12.81 21.14
C ASP A 688 27.16 11.75 20.05
N ASN A 689 26.94 12.11 18.78
CA ASN A 689 26.98 11.19 17.65
C ASN A 689 27.53 11.86 16.38
N SER A 690 28.06 11.04 15.46
CA SER A 690 28.62 11.49 14.17
C SER A 690 27.58 12.06 13.20
N TYR A 691 26.30 11.72 13.37
CA TYR A 691 25.23 12.17 12.49
C TYR A 691 24.97 13.67 12.63
N ASP A 692 25.05 14.22 13.85
CA ASP A 692 24.84 15.65 14.08
C ASP A 692 25.96 16.51 13.48
N TYR A 693 27.21 16.05 13.52
CA TYR A 693 28.31 16.67 12.77
C TYR A 693 27.99 16.69 11.27
N SER A 694 27.60 15.55 10.70
CA SER A 694 27.25 15.48 9.27
C SER A 694 26.10 16.42 8.90
N THR A 695 25.09 16.53 9.77
CA THR A 695 23.94 17.42 9.58
C THR A 695 24.38 18.88 9.51
N MET A 696 25.26 19.32 10.41
CA MET A 696 25.78 20.69 10.39
C MET A 696 26.54 21.00 9.10
N PHE A 697 27.44 20.11 8.68
CA PHE A 697 28.28 20.33 7.49
C PHE A 697 27.47 20.26 6.18
N ASN A 698 26.44 19.41 6.11
CA ASN A 698 25.51 19.37 4.97
C ASN A 698 24.79 20.73 4.79
N LEU A 699 24.48 21.44 5.88
CA LEU A 699 23.90 22.79 5.80
C LEU A 699 24.87 23.82 5.20
N PHE A 700 26.18 23.63 5.39
CA PHE A 700 27.21 24.46 4.75
C PHE A 700 27.30 24.18 3.25
N GLU A 701 27.22 22.90 2.87
CA GLU A 701 27.25 22.48 1.46
C GLU A 701 26.07 23.05 0.65
N ASP A 702 24.89 23.17 1.26
CA ASP A 702 23.71 23.75 0.62
C ASP A 702 23.87 25.26 0.30
N THR A 703 24.87 25.94 0.87
CA THR A 703 25.15 27.35 0.60
C THR A 703 26.65 27.68 0.48
N LEU A 704 27.33 27.06 -0.47
CA LEU A 704 28.79 27.21 -0.69
C LEU A 704 29.32 28.66 -0.72
N LYS A 705 28.54 29.62 -1.24
CA LYS A 705 28.94 31.05 -1.24
C LYS A 705 29.12 31.62 0.16
N LEU A 706 28.29 31.20 1.12
CA LEU A 706 28.41 31.59 2.52
C LEU A 706 29.48 30.74 3.22
N ALA A 707 29.52 29.43 2.96
CA ALA A 707 30.57 28.55 3.50
C ALA A 707 32.00 29.03 3.14
N LYS A 708 32.18 29.68 1.99
CA LYS A 708 33.46 30.29 1.57
C LYS A 708 34.03 31.22 2.64
N THR A 709 33.19 31.95 3.37
CA THR A 709 33.67 32.92 4.37
C THR A 709 34.23 32.28 5.63
N LEU A 710 34.06 30.96 5.79
CA LEU A 710 34.59 30.18 6.90
C LEU A 710 36.05 29.77 6.69
N PHE A 711 36.53 29.75 5.44
CA PHE A 711 37.89 29.37 5.10
C PHE A 711 38.80 30.60 4.96
N PRO A 712 40.10 30.49 5.32
CA PRO A 712 40.81 29.27 5.74
C PRO A 712 40.64 28.90 7.21
N GLU A 713 40.08 29.76 8.05
CA GLU A 713 40.15 29.61 9.51
C GLU A 713 39.50 28.33 10.03
N LEU A 714 38.43 27.85 9.37
CA LEU A 714 37.76 26.59 9.70
C LEU A 714 38.70 25.37 9.64
N LEU A 715 39.80 25.43 8.86
CA LEU A 715 40.80 24.35 8.78
C LEU A 715 41.52 24.12 10.11
N GLN A 716 41.48 25.06 11.04
CA GLN A 716 41.95 24.85 12.40
C GLN A 716 41.22 23.69 13.08
N LEU A 717 39.91 23.53 12.83
CA LEU A 717 39.12 22.45 13.42
C LEU A 717 39.51 21.06 12.90
N ALA A 718 40.20 20.95 11.76
CA ALA A 718 40.66 19.67 11.24
C ALA A 718 41.77 18.99 12.07
N SER A 719 42.24 19.61 13.17
CA SER A 719 43.04 18.90 14.20
C SER A 719 42.19 18.10 15.19
N LEU A 720 40.89 18.33 15.27
CA LEU A 720 39.99 17.62 16.16
C LEU A 720 39.45 16.38 15.42
N ASP A 721 39.47 15.22 16.07
CA ASP A 721 39.15 13.93 15.42
C ASP A 721 37.73 13.92 14.83
N ASP A 722 36.73 14.42 15.56
CA ASP A 722 35.33 14.48 15.10
C ASP A 722 35.08 15.47 13.96
N TYR A 723 35.94 16.50 13.82
CA TYR A 723 35.81 17.55 12.81
C TYR A 723 36.63 17.29 11.55
N LYS A 724 37.64 16.43 11.63
CA LYS A 724 38.61 16.25 10.55
C LYS A 724 37.96 15.84 9.24
N GLU A 725 37.14 14.79 9.25
CA GLU A 725 36.48 14.32 8.02
C GLU A 725 35.48 15.34 7.47
N PRO A 726 34.52 15.88 8.26
CA PRO A 726 33.55 16.85 7.73
C PRO A 726 34.18 18.14 7.18
N VAL A 727 35.22 18.68 7.84
CA VAL A 727 35.93 19.89 7.36
C VAL A 727 36.64 19.62 6.04
N LEU A 728 37.33 18.49 5.92
CA LEU A 728 38.04 18.14 4.68
C LEU A 728 37.08 17.82 3.53
N SER A 729 35.97 17.12 3.81
CA SER A 729 34.92 16.86 2.82
C SER A 729 34.33 18.17 2.29
N LEU A 730 33.99 19.12 3.18
CA LEU A 730 33.52 20.44 2.76
C LEU A 730 34.58 21.19 1.94
N LEU A 731 35.86 21.15 2.34
CA LEU A 731 36.95 21.76 1.55
C LEU A 731 37.01 21.16 0.14
N VAL A 732 36.87 19.84 0.00
CA VAL A 732 36.81 19.16 -1.31
C VAL A 732 35.63 19.64 -2.13
N THR A 733 34.43 19.69 -1.55
CA THR A 733 33.22 20.21 -2.23
C THR A 733 33.44 21.65 -2.72
N MET A 734 34.11 22.48 -1.91
CA MET A 734 34.43 23.88 -2.24
C MET A 734 35.47 24.00 -3.37
N VAL A 735 36.50 23.15 -3.38
CA VAL A 735 37.50 23.09 -4.46
C VAL A 735 36.88 22.57 -5.76
N ASP A 736 36.11 21.50 -5.69
CA ASP A 736 35.45 20.89 -6.84
C ASP A 736 34.43 21.83 -7.50
N SER A 737 33.76 22.64 -6.68
CA SER A 737 32.83 23.68 -7.14
C SER A 737 33.51 24.98 -7.57
N SER A 738 34.86 25.00 -7.63
CA SER A 738 35.66 26.19 -7.98
C SER A 738 35.42 27.40 -7.07
N MET A 739 34.96 27.18 -5.84
CA MET A 739 34.74 28.25 -4.84
C MET A 739 36.04 28.60 -4.10
N LEU A 740 36.92 27.63 -3.92
CA LEU A 740 38.27 27.76 -3.36
C LEU A 740 39.32 27.22 -4.33
N THR A 741 40.53 27.76 -4.22
CA THR A 741 41.71 27.40 -5.00
C THR A 741 42.85 26.98 -4.06
N PHE A 742 43.95 26.48 -4.61
CA PHE A 742 45.08 26.02 -3.79
C PHE A 742 45.64 27.12 -2.86
N SER A 743 45.69 28.38 -3.31
CA SER A 743 46.17 29.48 -2.47
C SER A 743 45.35 29.68 -1.20
N ASP A 744 44.08 29.27 -1.20
CA ASP A 744 43.19 29.42 -0.06
C ASP A 744 43.47 28.41 1.08
N TYR A 745 44.19 27.32 0.81
CA TYR A 745 44.55 26.30 1.82
C TYR A 745 46.03 25.91 1.81
N GLU A 746 46.87 26.66 1.08
CA GLU A 746 48.29 26.39 0.92
C GLU A 746 49.03 26.27 2.27
N SER A 747 48.69 27.12 3.24
CA SER A 747 49.29 27.09 4.59
C SER A 747 49.02 25.79 5.36
N TYR A 748 47.95 25.06 5.02
CA TYR A 748 47.59 23.77 5.63
C TYR A 748 48.07 22.56 4.82
N PHE A 749 48.65 22.77 3.63
CA PHE A 749 49.05 21.69 2.72
C PHE A 749 49.97 20.66 3.38
N ALA A 750 50.95 21.09 4.18
CA ALA A 750 51.89 20.18 4.85
C ALA A 750 51.17 19.19 5.78
N LYS A 751 50.15 19.67 6.51
CA LYS A 751 49.34 18.85 7.42
C LYS A 751 48.42 17.90 6.64
N ILE A 752 47.71 18.42 5.63
CA ILE A 752 46.85 17.61 4.75
C ILE A 752 47.65 16.50 4.08
N TYR A 753 48.85 16.81 3.60
CA TYR A 753 49.75 15.84 2.98
C TYR A 753 50.25 14.78 3.97
N PHE A 754 50.54 15.17 5.21
CA PHE A 754 50.92 14.22 6.27
C PHE A 754 49.76 13.27 6.61
N ASP A 755 48.54 13.79 6.73
CA ASP A 755 47.33 13.01 6.99
C ASP A 755 47.01 12.04 5.84
N ALA A 756 47.13 12.51 4.60
CA ALA A 756 46.98 11.67 3.42
C ALA A 756 47.95 10.47 3.45
N LYS A 757 49.21 10.69 3.85
CA LYS A 757 50.21 9.62 3.99
C LYS A 757 49.81 8.60 5.07
N ILE A 758 49.20 9.03 6.18
CA ILE A 758 48.71 8.13 7.23
C ILE A 758 47.59 7.25 6.66
N GLU A 759 46.59 7.83 6.01
CA GLU A 759 45.48 7.07 5.43
C GLU A 759 45.95 6.11 4.33
N MET A 760 46.92 6.51 3.51
CA MET A 760 47.54 5.61 2.53
C MET A 760 48.26 4.44 3.22
N LYS A 761 48.99 4.67 4.32
CA LYS A 761 49.61 3.57 5.09
C LYS A 761 48.57 2.63 5.71
N LYS A 762 47.46 3.16 6.23
CA LYS A 762 46.35 2.34 6.72
C LYS A 762 45.77 1.47 5.61
N GLN A 763 45.61 2.01 4.40
CA GLN A 763 45.18 1.25 3.24
C GLN A 763 46.20 0.17 2.84
N GLN A 764 47.50 0.47 2.89
CA GLN A 764 48.54 -0.55 2.65
C GLN A 764 48.42 -1.71 3.65
N GLY A 765 48.19 -1.43 4.94
CA GLY A 765 47.94 -2.49 5.93
C GLY A 765 46.67 -3.30 5.66
N LYS A 766 45.61 -2.68 5.09
CA LYS A 766 44.41 -3.41 4.63
C LYS A 766 44.73 -4.32 3.43
N ASP A 767 45.52 -3.81 2.48
CA ASP A 767 45.95 -4.57 1.31
C ASP A 767 46.83 -5.78 1.71
N GLU A 768 47.72 -5.61 2.69
CA GLU A 768 48.54 -6.68 3.26
C GLU A 768 47.71 -7.78 3.93
N LYS A 769 46.75 -7.40 4.79
CA LYS A 769 45.82 -8.36 5.41
C LYS A 769 45.02 -9.13 4.37
N ARG A 770 44.53 -8.45 3.33
CA ARG A 770 43.80 -9.11 2.24
C ARG A 770 44.68 -10.12 1.50
N MET A 771 45.95 -9.80 1.27
CA MET A 771 46.90 -10.75 0.68
C MET A 771 47.12 -11.96 1.59
N GLU A 772 47.23 -11.75 2.90
CA GLU A 772 47.34 -12.85 3.88
C GLU A 772 46.10 -13.76 3.85
N ASP A 773 44.90 -13.19 3.81
CA ASP A 773 43.64 -13.95 3.73
C ASP A 773 43.51 -14.71 2.41
N GLU A 774 43.90 -14.11 1.28
CA GLU A 774 43.90 -14.75 -0.05
C GLU A 774 44.92 -15.89 -0.13
N LEU A 775 46.04 -15.80 0.58
CA LEU A 775 47.03 -16.88 0.70
C LEU A 775 46.51 -18.03 1.58
N LYS A 776 45.88 -17.73 2.73
CA LYS A 776 45.28 -18.75 3.62
C LYS A 776 44.16 -19.54 2.94
N LYS A 777 43.34 -18.89 2.10
CA LYS A 777 42.26 -19.55 1.34
C LYS A 777 42.74 -20.53 0.26
N LYS A 778 44.02 -20.52 -0.12
CA LYS A 778 44.56 -21.49 -1.08
C LYS A 778 44.93 -22.83 -0.45
N ASP A 779 45.06 -22.91 0.88
CA ASP A 779 45.53 -24.10 1.59
C ASP A 779 44.41 -24.91 2.26
N GLU A 780 43.17 -24.40 2.34
CA GLU A 780 42.02 -25.11 2.91
C GLU A 780 40.88 -25.28 1.90
N ASN A 781 40.56 -26.53 1.56
CA ASN A 781 39.35 -26.89 0.82
C ASN A 781 38.10 -26.56 1.66
N ASP A 782 37.25 -25.70 1.10
CA ASP A 782 35.84 -25.49 1.44
C ASP A 782 35.45 -25.59 2.92
N THR A 783 35.63 -24.48 3.65
CA THR A 783 34.66 -24.09 4.68
C THR A 783 34.41 -22.58 4.64
N GLU A 784 33.12 -22.22 4.45
CA GLU A 784 32.61 -20.86 4.46
C GLU A 784 32.92 -20.19 5.79
N THR A 785 34.01 -19.41 5.82
CA THR A 785 34.27 -18.49 6.92
C THR A 785 33.52 -17.19 6.65
N TYR A 786 32.56 -16.90 7.51
CA TYR A 786 31.86 -15.63 7.62
C TYR A 786 32.82 -14.46 7.40
N SER A 787 32.53 -13.65 6.38
CA SER A 787 33.15 -12.33 6.22
C SER A 787 32.75 -11.52 7.44
N TYR A 788 33.66 -11.44 8.41
CA TYR A 788 33.62 -10.48 9.50
C TYR A 788 33.28 -9.12 8.90
N SER A 789 32.24 -8.47 9.43
CA SER A 789 31.89 -7.11 9.10
C SER A 789 33.08 -6.22 9.48
N SER A 790 34.00 -6.00 8.56
CA SER A 790 35.05 -5.01 8.73
C SER A 790 34.34 -3.67 8.78
N TYR A 791 34.35 -3.07 9.97
CA TYR A 791 33.93 -1.71 10.26
C TYR A 791 34.00 -0.81 9.03
N LYS A 792 32.84 -0.24 8.66
CA LYS A 792 32.66 0.85 7.70
C LYS A 792 33.50 2.06 8.15
N TYR A 793 34.82 2.03 7.98
CA TYR A 793 35.59 3.24 7.77
C TYR A 793 35.68 3.44 6.26
N SER A 794 34.83 4.37 5.84
CA SER A 794 34.61 4.85 4.48
C SER A 794 35.91 5.00 3.69
N SER A 795 35.90 4.52 2.44
CA SER A 795 36.90 4.84 1.43
C SER A 795 36.84 6.33 0.97
N SER A 796 36.00 7.18 1.59
CA SER A 796 35.87 8.62 1.30
C SER A 796 37.16 9.37 1.55
N SER A 797 37.85 9.10 2.68
CA SER A 797 38.99 9.92 3.12
C SER A 797 40.12 9.99 2.09
N LEU A 798 40.49 8.86 1.46
CA LEU A 798 41.55 8.83 0.43
C LEU A 798 41.17 9.57 -0.85
N ASN A 799 39.89 9.52 -1.24
CA ASN A 799 39.41 10.23 -2.41
C ASN A 799 39.50 11.75 -2.20
N ASP A 800 39.14 12.21 -1.00
CA ASP A 800 39.18 13.61 -0.64
C ASP A 800 40.61 14.16 -0.70
N TYR A 801 41.59 13.42 -0.15
CA TYR A 801 43.00 13.79 -0.28
C TYR A 801 43.49 13.79 -1.74
N CYS A 802 42.97 12.91 -2.61
CA CYS A 802 43.31 12.97 -4.03
C CYS A 802 42.90 14.31 -4.66
N VAL A 803 41.74 14.87 -4.29
CA VAL A 803 41.30 16.19 -4.79
C VAL A 803 42.20 17.30 -4.23
N LEU A 804 42.45 17.30 -2.92
CA LEU A 804 43.20 18.37 -2.23
C LEU A 804 44.70 18.40 -2.58
N LEU A 805 45.31 17.25 -2.87
CA LEU A 805 46.73 17.17 -3.22
C LEU A 805 46.99 17.43 -4.71
N MET A 806 45.98 17.29 -5.57
CA MET A 806 46.13 17.38 -7.02
C MET A 806 46.81 18.68 -7.51
N PRO A 807 46.53 19.87 -6.95
CA PRO A 807 47.17 21.10 -7.43
C PRO A 807 48.70 21.14 -7.27
N GLN A 808 49.25 20.28 -6.40
CA GLN A 808 50.69 20.14 -6.17
C GLN A 808 51.33 18.96 -6.90
N TYR A 809 50.56 18.25 -7.74
CA TYR A 809 51.04 17.06 -8.44
C TYR A 809 52.29 17.32 -9.30
N ASP A 810 52.35 18.41 -10.07
CA ASP A 810 53.52 18.70 -10.92
C ASP A 810 54.67 19.36 -10.17
N LYS A 811 54.39 19.95 -8.98
CA LYS A 811 55.35 20.75 -8.21
C LYS A 811 56.03 19.96 -7.09
N ASN A 812 55.43 18.85 -6.66
CA ASN A 812 55.92 18.06 -5.53
C ASN A 812 56.02 16.57 -5.90
N VAL A 813 57.25 16.10 -6.11
CA VAL A 813 57.55 14.69 -6.45
C VAL A 813 56.98 13.71 -5.41
N ASN A 814 56.84 14.13 -4.15
CA ASN A 814 56.28 13.25 -3.12
C ASN A 814 54.76 13.06 -3.30
N VAL A 815 54.05 14.05 -3.84
CA VAL A 815 52.64 13.92 -4.23
C VAL A 815 52.52 12.95 -5.41
N GLN A 816 53.39 13.01 -6.42
CA GLN A 816 53.39 12.02 -7.52
C GLN A 816 53.53 10.59 -6.99
N LYS A 817 54.51 10.36 -6.10
CA LYS A 817 54.73 9.07 -5.43
C LYS A 817 53.52 8.62 -4.59
N TYR A 818 52.74 9.55 -4.05
CA TYR A 818 51.51 9.24 -3.32
C TYR A 818 50.45 8.63 -4.26
N PHE A 819 50.16 9.28 -5.39
CA PHE A 819 49.22 8.76 -6.40
C PHE A 819 49.69 7.42 -7.00
N GLU A 820 50.99 7.29 -7.29
CA GLU A 820 51.57 6.03 -7.78
C GLU A 820 51.33 4.86 -6.81
N LYS A 821 51.42 5.11 -5.50
CA LYS A 821 51.16 4.10 -4.47
C LYS A 821 49.68 3.72 -4.40
N LEU A 822 48.77 4.69 -4.48
CA LEU A 822 47.33 4.41 -4.50
C LEU A 822 46.91 3.60 -5.73
N LEU A 823 47.48 3.90 -6.91
CA LEU A 823 47.25 3.10 -8.12
C LEU A 823 47.72 1.64 -8.01
N ARG A 824 48.62 1.32 -7.06
CA ARG A 824 49.10 -0.03 -6.78
C ARG A 824 48.28 -0.76 -5.70
N SER A 825 47.26 -0.12 -5.14
CA SER A 825 46.43 -0.72 -4.08
C SER A 825 45.73 -1.99 -4.54
N LYS A 826 45.52 -2.94 -3.63
CA LYS A 826 44.73 -4.15 -3.88
C LYS A 826 43.23 -3.91 -3.85
N ASP A 827 42.78 -2.75 -3.38
CA ASP A 827 41.38 -2.33 -3.45
C ASP A 827 41.06 -1.70 -4.83
N PRO A 828 40.17 -2.33 -5.64
CA PRO A 828 39.75 -1.76 -6.93
C PRO A 828 39.07 -0.39 -6.81
N GLN A 829 38.36 -0.11 -5.71
CA GLN A 829 37.71 1.20 -5.51
C GLN A 829 38.74 2.31 -5.30
N VAL A 830 39.80 2.04 -4.54
CA VAL A 830 40.92 2.99 -4.35
C VAL A 830 41.58 3.28 -5.70
N ARG A 831 41.94 2.23 -6.46
CA ARG A 831 42.54 2.40 -7.80
C ARG A 831 41.64 3.17 -8.75
N MET A 832 40.34 2.87 -8.74
CA MET A 832 39.35 3.55 -9.59
C MET A 832 39.23 5.03 -9.22
N ASN A 833 39.07 5.37 -7.94
CA ASN A 833 38.99 6.76 -7.48
C ASN A 833 40.26 7.55 -7.84
N THR A 834 41.44 6.97 -7.61
CA THR A 834 42.73 7.60 -7.96
C THR A 834 42.88 7.80 -9.47
N ALA A 835 42.53 6.79 -10.28
CA ALA A 835 42.59 6.88 -11.74
C ALA A 835 41.65 7.97 -12.28
N VAL A 836 40.41 8.02 -11.78
CA VAL A 836 39.43 9.05 -12.17
C VAL A 836 39.91 10.45 -11.75
N ALA A 837 40.49 10.60 -10.56
CA ALA A 837 41.03 11.89 -10.10
C ALA A 837 42.17 12.40 -11.01
N LEU A 838 43.11 11.52 -11.40
CA LEU A 838 44.19 11.86 -12.33
C LEU A 838 43.66 12.23 -13.72
N LEU A 839 42.77 11.41 -14.29
CA LEU A 839 42.19 11.66 -15.61
C LEU A 839 41.35 12.93 -15.67
N ARG A 840 40.58 13.23 -14.61
CA ARG A 840 39.81 14.48 -14.48
C ARG A 840 40.71 15.71 -14.57
N ASN A 841 41.96 15.59 -14.13
CA ASN A 841 42.97 16.65 -14.14
C ASN A 841 43.97 16.52 -15.30
N ASN A 842 43.65 15.74 -16.33
CA ASN A 842 44.50 15.52 -17.51
C ASN A 842 45.91 14.98 -17.15
N ARG A 843 46.00 14.09 -16.16
CA ARG A 843 47.23 13.35 -15.85
C ARG A 843 47.14 11.91 -16.35
N PRO A 844 48.25 11.32 -16.84
CA PRO A 844 48.23 9.99 -17.43
C PRO A 844 47.98 8.90 -16.38
N VAL A 845 47.25 7.87 -16.78
CA VAL A 845 47.06 6.62 -16.03
C VAL A 845 47.38 5.47 -16.98
N VAL A 846 48.08 4.45 -16.49
CA VAL A 846 48.44 3.28 -17.32
C VAL A 846 47.18 2.50 -17.71
N ASP A 847 47.04 2.19 -18.99
CA ASP A 847 45.85 1.55 -19.57
C ASP A 847 45.51 0.21 -18.88
N SER A 848 46.51 -0.54 -18.41
CA SER A 848 46.30 -1.82 -17.72
C SER A 848 45.40 -1.71 -16.48
N ILE A 849 45.46 -0.58 -15.76
CA ILE A 849 44.61 -0.34 -14.59
C ILE A 849 43.15 -0.16 -15.01
N ILE A 850 42.92 0.65 -16.05
CA ILE A 850 41.59 0.92 -16.59
C ILE A 850 40.98 -0.35 -17.20
N VAL A 851 41.79 -1.13 -17.94
CA VAL A 851 41.39 -2.41 -18.52
C VAL A 851 41.01 -3.42 -17.45
N GLN A 852 41.79 -3.52 -16.37
CA GLN A 852 41.47 -4.42 -15.27
C GLN A 852 40.14 -4.03 -14.60
N LEU A 853 39.96 -2.76 -14.25
CA LEU A 853 38.72 -2.27 -13.62
C LEU A 853 37.49 -2.49 -14.52
N ALA A 854 37.62 -2.24 -15.83
CA ALA A 854 36.55 -2.47 -16.79
C ALA A 854 36.25 -3.97 -17.04
N SER A 855 37.22 -4.86 -16.77
CA SER A 855 37.02 -6.30 -16.96
C SER A 855 36.13 -6.93 -15.89
N GLU A 856 36.05 -6.35 -14.70
CA GLU A 856 35.29 -6.86 -13.57
C GLU A 856 33.85 -6.31 -13.58
N ASP A 857 32.84 -7.20 -13.63
CA ASP A 857 31.41 -6.82 -13.69
C ASP A 857 30.99 -5.90 -12.53
N LYS A 858 31.61 -6.04 -11.37
CA LYS A 858 31.30 -5.22 -10.18
C LYS A 858 31.70 -3.75 -10.32
N TYR A 859 32.68 -3.44 -11.17
CA TYR A 859 33.29 -2.10 -11.25
C TYR A 859 33.11 -1.43 -12.61
N ARG A 860 32.75 -2.20 -13.65
CA ARG A 860 32.65 -1.72 -15.04
C ARG A 860 31.65 -0.56 -15.21
N SER A 861 30.44 -0.67 -14.70
CA SER A 861 29.38 0.36 -14.75
C SER A 861 29.81 1.63 -14.02
N SER A 862 30.33 1.48 -12.81
CA SER A 862 30.82 2.59 -11.98
C SER A 862 31.97 3.34 -12.68
N LEU A 863 32.93 2.62 -13.27
CA LEU A 863 34.01 3.21 -14.06
C LEU A 863 33.48 3.92 -15.30
N PHE A 864 32.58 3.29 -16.05
CA PHE A 864 31.95 3.87 -17.25
C PHE A 864 31.28 5.21 -16.91
N TYR A 865 30.41 5.21 -15.89
CA TYR A 865 29.68 6.39 -15.44
C TYR A 865 30.63 7.50 -14.96
N ARG A 866 31.67 7.16 -14.18
CA ARG A 866 32.64 8.13 -13.68
C ARG A 866 33.46 8.76 -14.81
N LEU A 867 33.92 7.98 -15.79
CA LEU A 867 34.64 8.50 -16.95
C LEU A 867 33.76 9.35 -17.86
N GLU A 868 32.49 8.98 -18.02
CA GLU A 868 31.50 9.81 -18.73
C GLU A 868 31.32 11.17 -18.04
N LYS A 869 31.13 11.18 -16.71
CA LYS A 869 30.94 12.40 -15.92
C LYS A 869 32.12 13.38 -16.05
N ILE A 870 33.35 12.88 -16.16
CA ILE A 870 34.55 13.71 -16.36
C ILE A 870 34.92 13.92 -17.84
N LYS A 871 34.06 13.50 -18.79
CA LYS A 871 34.26 13.62 -20.24
C LYS A 871 35.52 12.90 -20.76
N GLN A 872 35.93 11.81 -20.13
CA GLN A 872 37.09 10.97 -20.50
C GLN A 872 36.67 9.55 -20.92
N LEU A 873 35.47 9.41 -21.51
CA LEU A 873 34.94 8.10 -21.94
C LEU A 873 35.75 7.46 -23.08
N ASN A 874 36.59 8.23 -23.77
CA ASN A 874 37.58 7.74 -24.72
C ASN A 874 38.66 6.85 -24.07
N LYS A 875 38.87 6.96 -22.76
CA LYS A 875 39.79 6.09 -22.00
C LYS A 875 39.17 4.74 -21.63
N PHE A 876 37.85 4.58 -21.75
CA PHE A 876 37.19 3.33 -21.43
C PHE A 876 37.48 2.26 -22.50
N PRO A 877 37.84 1.01 -22.15
CA PRO A 877 38.30 0.02 -23.12
C PRO A 877 37.18 -0.40 -24.08
N VAL A 878 37.45 -0.34 -25.39
CA VAL A 878 36.48 -0.66 -26.45
C VAL A 878 35.88 -2.06 -26.28
N LYS A 879 36.68 -3.05 -25.83
CA LYS A 879 36.24 -4.42 -25.56
C LYS A 879 34.98 -4.50 -24.69
N TYR A 880 34.93 -3.70 -23.62
CA TYR A 880 33.84 -3.71 -22.65
C TYR A 880 32.81 -2.60 -22.88
N LYS A 881 33.04 -1.75 -23.90
CA LYS A 881 32.17 -0.61 -24.26
C LYS A 881 31.02 -1.07 -25.16
N ASN A 882 30.29 -2.08 -24.73
CA ASN A 882 29.10 -2.58 -25.42
C ASN A 882 27.92 -2.67 -24.46
N GLN A 883 26.71 -2.57 -25.00
CA GLN A 883 25.48 -2.50 -24.22
C GLN A 883 25.33 -3.71 -23.28
N LEU A 884 25.66 -4.93 -23.74
CA LEU A 884 25.45 -6.13 -22.96
C LEU A 884 26.33 -6.16 -21.69
N ASP A 885 27.62 -5.87 -21.83
CA ASP A 885 28.55 -5.89 -20.70
C ASP A 885 28.28 -4.77 -19.69
N ILE A 886 27.85 -3.60 -20.18
CA ILE A 886 27.47 -2.46 -19.32
C ILE A 886 26.18 -2.78 -18.56
N THR A 887 25.14 -3.29 -19.25
CA THR A 887 23.87 -3.69 -18.63
C THR A 887 24.07 -4.78 -17.58
N ARG A 888 24.88 -5.80 -17.90
CA ARG A 888 25.26 -6.85 -16.95
C ARG A 888 25.93 -6.27 -15.69
N SER A 889 26.78 -5.26 -15.86
CA SER A 889 27.46 -4.61 -14.74
C SER A 889 26.50 -3.80 -13.86
N PHE A 890 25.57 -3.04 -14.45
CA PHE A 890 24.53 -2.33 -13.69
C PHE A 890 23.63 -3.29 -12.89
N LEU A 891 23.29 -4.45 -13.45
CA LEU A 891 22.50 -5.47 -12.76
C LEU A 891 23.24 -6.06 -11.54
N ILE A 892 24.57 -6.26 -11.66
CA ILE A 892 25.40 -6.80 -10.58
C ILE A 892 25.70 -5.73 -9.50
N GLU A 893 25.74 -4.45 -9.86
CA GLU A 893 25.93 -3.33 -8.93
C GLU A 893 24.67 -3.06 -8.07
N ASP A 894 23.47 -3.38 -8.58
CA ASP A 894 22.21 -3.21 -7.83
C ASP A 894 22.19 -4.14 -6.60
N LYS A 895 22.15 -3.54 -5.41
CA LYS A 895 22.47 -4.16 -4.11
C LYS A 895 21.45 -5.19 -3.61
N ASN A 896 20.50 -5.59 -4.44
CA ASN A 896 19.38 -6.47 -4.07
C ASN A 896 19.64 -7.97 -4.31
N TYR A 897 20.81 -8.33 -4.85
CA TYR A 897 21.15 -9.72 -5.18
C TYR A 897 22.44 -10.16 -4.49
N ASP A 898 22.31 -10.81 -3.33
CA ASP A 898 23.44 -11.16 -2.45
C ASP A 898 24.44 -12.19 -3.02
N LYS A 899 24.15 -12.79 -4.19
CA LYS A 899 25.08 -13.56 -5.05
C LYS A 899 24.33 -14.05 -6.30
N ILE A 900 24.59 -13.43 -7.45
CA ILE A 900 24.14 -13.95 -8.74
C ILE A 900 25.08 -15.10 -9.15
N ASP A 901 24.54 -16.31 -9.32
CA ASP A 901 25.30 -17.50 -9.76
C ASP A 901 25.59 -17.42 -11.26
N SER A 902 24.59 -17.07 -12.07
CA SER A 902 24.73 -16.92 -13.51
C SER A 902 23.85 -15.79 -14.05
N VAL A 903 24.38 -15.08 -15.05
CA VAL A 903 23.66 -14.07 -15.83
C VAL A 903 23.68 -14.53 -17.28
N SER A 904 22.52 -14.88 -17.84
CA SER A 904 22.40 -15.28 -19.24
C SER A 904 21.55 -14.32 -20.04
N PHE A 905 22.08 -13.90 -21.18
CA PHE A 905 21.37 -13.06 -22.13
C PHE A 905 20.27 -13.88 -22.83
N LEU A 906 19.05 -13.34 -22.88
CA LEU A 906 17.92 -13.99 -23.56
C LEU A 906 17.68 -13.42 -24.95
N ARG A 907 17.32 -12.13 -25.04
CA ARG A 907 17.02 -11.46 -26.32
C ARG A 907 17.10 -9.94 -26.18
N LYS A 908 17.19 -9.24 -27.31
CA LYS A 908 17.07 -7.78 -27.41
C LYS A 908 15.83 -7.41 -28.20
N GLU A 909 15.16 -6.35 -27.80
CA GLU A 909 13.95 -5.87 -28.48
C GLU A 909 14.01 -4.35 -28.60
N VAL A 910 13.90 -3.82 -29.81
CA VAL A 910 13.86 -2.37 -30.03
C VAL A 910 12.49 -1.88 -29.60
N THR A 911 12.46 -0.87 -28.75
CA THR A 911 11.23 -0.30 -28.21
C THR A 911 11.33 1.22 -28.10
N THR A 912 10.21 1.84 -27.73
CA THR A 912 10.16 3.25 -27.34
C THR A 912 9.71 3.29 -25.89
N TYR A 913 10.50 3.94 -25.04
CA TYR A 913 10.14 4.20 -23.63
C TYR A 913 10.28 5.71 -23.41
N ASP A 914 9.25 6.35 -22.83
CA ASP A 914 9.20 7.81 -22.62
C ASP A 914 9.57 8.62 -23.89
N GLY A 915 8.96 8.27 -25.03
CA GLY A 915 9.18 8.92 -26.33
C GLY A 915 10.59 8.74 -26.92
N LYS A 916 11.49 8.00 -26.27
CA LYS A 916 12.87 7.76 -26.71
C LYS A 916 13.03 6.33 -27.19
N LYS A 917 13.67 6.17 -28.36
CA LYS A 917 14.03 4.84 -28.87
C LYS A 917 15.08 4.21 -27.95
N GLY A 918 14.77 3.02 -27.46
CA GLY A 918 15.65 2.21 -26.63
C GLY A 918 15.65 0.76 -27.05
N LEU A 919 16.46 -0.03 -26.36
CA LEU A 919 16.59 -1.47 -26.52
C LEU A 919 16.28 -2.12 -25.18
N PHE A 920 15.22 -2.92 -25.12
CA PHE A 920 15.02 -3.83 -24.01
C PHE A 920 16.00 -4.99 -24.14
N ILE A 921 16.83 -5.17 -23.12
CA ILE A 921 17.71 -6.32 -22.99
C ILE A 921 17.08 -7.23 -21.95
N PHE A 922 16.64 -8.40 -22.39
CA PHE A 922 16.09 -9.44 -21.52
C PHE A 922 17.23 -10.33 -21.02
N ILE A 923 17.31 -10.48 -19.71
CA ILE A 923 18.35 -11.23 -19.02
C ILE A 923 17.68 -12.20 -18.06
N ASN A 924 18.21 -13.42 -17.98
CA ASN A 924 17.86 -14.40 -16.97
C ASN A 924 18.94 -14.43 -15.89
N THR A 925 18.52 -14.44 -14.63
CA THR A 925 19.42 -14.47 -13.47
C THR A 925 19.13 -15.70 -12.62
N GLU A 926 20.17 -16.48 -12.34
CA GLU A 926 20.08 -17.57 -11.37
C GLU A 926 20.70 -17.12 -10.04
N LEU A 927 19.97 -17.36 -8.94
CA LEU A 927 20.47 -17.20 -7.57
C LEU A 927 20.59 -18.60 -6.96
N LYS A 928 21.59 -18.81 -6.08
CA LYS A 928 21.77 -20.10 -5.38
C LYS A 928 20.43 -20.57 -4.79
N LYS A 929 19.91 -21.67 -5.35
CA LYS A 929 18.69 -22.41 -4.95
C LYS A 929 17.32 -21.77 -5.27
N LYS A 930 17.22 -20.70 -6.06
CA LYS A 930 15.94 -20.22 -6.64
C LYS A 930 16.17 -19.59 -8.02
N MET A 931 15.44 -20.06 -9.03
CA MET A 931 15.32 -19.34 -10.31
C MET A 931 14.42 -18.13 -10.05
N ILE A 932 14.95 -16.91 -10.12
CA ILE A 932 14.13 -15.69 -10.16
C ILE A 932 14.04 -15.24 -11.61
N GLY A 933 12.83 -14.85 -12.02
CA GLY A 933 12.39 -14.74 -13.41
C GLY A 933 13.14 -13.74 -14.29
N LYS A 934 12.67 -13.67 -15.54
CA LYS A 934 13.18 -12.83 -16.63
C LYS A 934 13.12 -11.36 -16.24
N LEU A 935 14.25 -10.66 -16.25
CA LEU A 935 14.34 -9.21 -16.09
C LEU A 935 14.50 -8.55 -17.46
N ALA A 936 13.82 -7.43 -17.66
CA ALA A 936 13.98 -6.56 -18.83
C ALA A 936 14.59 -5.23 -18.38
N LEU A 937 15.68 -4.82 -19.01
CA LEU A 937 16.32 -3.53 -18.77
C LEU A 937 16.24 -2.67 -20.03
N VAL A 938 15.81 -1.41 -19.87
CA VAL A 938 15.75 -0.44 -20.96
C VAL A 938 17.12 0.21 -21.12
N VAL A 939 17.73 0.02 -22.28
CA VAL A 939 19.00 0.66 -22.63
C VAL A 939 18.76 1.61 -23.78
N TYR A 940 18.87 2.91 -23.50
CA TYR A 940 18.78 3.90 -24.56
C TYR A 940 20.08 3.94 -25.37
N ASN A 941 19.96 4.08 -26.70
CA ASN A 941 21.07 4.60 -27.49
C ASN A 941 21.21 6.08 -27.12
N ARG A 942 22.20 6.40 -26.28
CA ARG A 942 22.61 7.78 -26.04
C ARG A 942 23.74 8.15 -26.98
#